data_AF-A0A9X1VP50-F1
#
_entry.id   AF-A0A9X1VP50-F1
#
_cell.length_a   1.000
_cell.length_b   1.000
_cell.length_c   1.000
_cell.angle_alpha   90.00
_cell.angle_beta   90.00
_cell.angle_gamma   90.00
#
_symmetry.space_group_name_H-M   'P 1'
#
loop_
_entity.id
_entity.type
_entity.pdbx_description
1 polymer ?
#
loop_
_entity_poly.entity_id
_entity_poly.type
_entity_poly.pdbx_seq_one_letter_code
_entity_poly.pdbx_strand_id
1 'polypeptide(L)'
;MFFLISINSFAQNTCTDYSENPGTTISSSGTNTYNTIINVPDSYILSDVNITVNIIHTYNADLDIYLISPLGTRVELATDKGGGGDNYSNVTFNDASSNTLPNGTLTISGDYKPEGSLADFNGQNANGNWTLEVSDDANLDGGTINNIILNLCYLTPVSGLDGHLGPGGVGDTDGASSLKFWIRTDKGVSTTGTLIDGITNSAGVSALDISETGTQRPSLVNSAINGYDEISFSGSNRLRTGLTLTTNNFVTNQASTFIVTRADNTSQNTSVYLTDPLTSNRFSNHLPWNGTVYYDFGNCCGTNSRIQVGSLTGLTSYSLWTYDANTTDGKQLYRNGSLLQNEAGISSYTSHATQRFNLGANTTGSAGFKGDVSEVVLFKNKLNTAERIIVDNYLSAKFGLTLNVNNYYNEDDLVNGNFDHKVAGIGQSLDGSAHLDSQGTGIIRINTPSSLSPDKFLFWGEDVKEANYSFSSSASTDYLERLDTKWRVSKRNDLGTVSLSLKASDLTFNSSNGCNDLKLIVSSTSDFLSKTTYDLVLSGGVYTATEVSFSDNDYFTFEYVDTIVLDGTTAYNGSSSGKPNSSDGCYKLLVKNTSLELLETANVREVEVEPGAKLVVNSELGLTVSKGIQLDGDIRLIDGAQLIQQHTGTSLITGTGKLFVDQNSEVKSKYLYNYFASPVVTIGESTYKVASVMKDGTSPTSSNSIPLAINFIGGYDGNFSNSPIELPDYWVYTYDDLGGGDYGYDNNSGNGSVIEISPGKSYLFKGPGREQNYTFEGTPNDGDYTYTGVPADVSILVGNPYPSAFNIQTFLSDNSSIGTTAYLYQHVGVENSEGIFGHYKSGYVGGYATINSATSAEATAPSKAEYIKEAESATLGGNALIVGNTVELKTATDSISFIFNGLSKSVDSLFIVYRSSVSKNLDLDINGISELTNVSFSNTLNVIDTLKLELAINVNDTILLKSKNTNTIAIDKVYVSQKFSYEVPPFNYLAIAQGFFFSTDTAGDLVFNNGQRVYIPEGTNDSFFFRNEDNRVVNNSLPVLKLGMDYSPIENQTFHRQIAVSFIKENSFSYDRGYDSEMADKGETDIYWKFPGDDSDYVISGVQNIDETLEVPFELVLKNDQSISLNIDELQNISHDVFLRDKETGIDYNLTANSLKIKLESGTYTNRFYIVFKESVLAVEENELTNSFLVYHNRNLKEVIIKNNSKATINKVTIYNVLGQKIVQVDDVEVLSKPEIILKTTQLKQVVYIVNIETNKGEISKKFF
;
A
#
# COMPACT_ATOMS: atom_id res chain seq x y z
N MET A 1 23.10 -25.93 -3.96
CA MET A 1 22.67 -26.09 -5.36
C MET A 1 23.22 -24.89 -6.12
N PHE A 2 24.03 -25.10 -7.15
CA PHE A 2 24.67 -24.01 -7.93
C PHE A 2 23.59 -23.24 -8.70
N PHE A 3 23.40 -21.95 -8.40
CA PHE A 3 22.64 -21.06 -9.27
C PHE A 3 23.60 -20.49 -10.32
N LEU A 4 23.42 -20.94 -11.56
CA LEU A 4 23.94 -20.28 -12.75
C LEU A 4 23.29 -18.91 -12.84
N ILE A 5 24.11 -17.86 -12.76
CA ILE A 5 23.70 -16.48 -13.07
C ILE A 5 23.41 -16.47 -14.58
N SER A 6 22.13 -16.37 -14.94
CA SER A 6 21.75 -16.00 -16.31
C SER A 6 22.13 -14.54 -16.52
N ILE A 7 22.92 -14.29 -17.54
CA ILE A 7 23.26 -12.95 -18.01
C ILE A 7 21.96 -12.35 -18.55
N ASN A 8 21.33 -11.43 -17.82
CA ASN A 8 20.23 -10.64 -18.35
C ASN A 8 20.79 -9.73 -19.44
N SER A 9 20.43 -9.99 -20.70
CA SER A 9 20.61 -9.03 -21.78
C SER A 9 19.68 -7.84 -21.54
N PHE A 10 20.25 -6.63 -21.49
CA PHE A 10 19.52 -5.37 -21.34
C PHE A 10 18.51 -5.18 -22.47
N ALA A 11 17.26 -4.89 -22.11
CA ALA A 11 16.22 -4.58 -23.08
C ALA A 11 15.47 -3.29 -22.73
N GLN A 12 15.19 -2.47 -23.74
CA GLN A 12 14.31 -1.32 -23.67
C GLN A 12 12.89 -1.75 -24.04
N ASN A 13 11.90 -1.27 -23.29
CA ASN A 13 10.51 -1.45 -23.66
C ASN A 13 10.20 -0.53 -24.87
N THR A 14 9.98 -1.13 -26.04
CA THR A 14 9.61 -0.42 -27.27
C THR A 14 8.15 -0.71 -27.55
N CYS A 15 7.32 0.33 -27.62
CA CYS A 15 5.89 0.19 -27.89
C CYS A 15 5.55 0.68 -29.30
N THR A 16 4.65 -0.01 -29.98
CA THR A 16 4.20 0.32 -31.33
C THR A 16 2.67 0.37 -31.35
N ASP A 17 2.12 1.44 -31.93
CA ASP A 17 0.69 1.63 -32.10
C ASP A 17 0.20 1.07 -33.43
N TYR A 18 -0.83 0.24 -33.38
CA TYR A 18 -1.60 -0.22 -34.53
C TYR A 18 -3.00 0.32 -34.40
N SER A 19 -3.47 1.08 -35.38
CA SER A 19 -4.79 1.69 -35.32
C SER A 19 -5.69 1.23 -36.46
N GLU A 20 -6.98 1.10 -36.14
CA GLU A 20 -8.05 0.83 -37.10
C GLU A 20 -9.21 1.78 -36.84
N ASN A 21 -9.81 2.31 -37.91
CA ASN A 21 -10.95 3.21 -37.84
C ASN A 21 -12.16 2.56 -38.53
N PRO A 22 -12.78 1.54 -37.92
CA PRO A 22 -13.69 0.66 -38.62
C PRO A 22 -15.01 1.35 -39.03
N GLY A 23 -15.43 2.40 -38.30
CA GLY A 23 -16.72 3.06 -38.53
C GLY A 23 -17.90 2.09 -38.48
N THR A 24 -17.76 0.99 -37.73
CA THR A 24 -18.75 -0.09 -37.70
C THR A 24 -19.96 0.35 -36.91
N THR A 25 -21.13 0.36 -37.57
CA THR A 25 -22.40 0.71 -36.93
C THR A 25 -22.86 -0.41 -36.00
N ILE A 26 -23.11 -0.06 -34.75
CA ILE A 26 -23.78 -0.91 -33.75
C ILE A 26 -25.29 -0.70 -33.94
N SER A 27 -26.00 -1.76 -34.31
CA SER A 27 -27.43 -1.77 -34.63
C SER A 27 -28.28 -1.60 -33.38
N SER A 28 -29.29 -0.74 -33.44
CA SER A 28 -30.29 -0.57 -32.38
C SER A 28 -31.31 -1.72 -32.26
N SER A 29 -31.03 -2.87 -32.88
CA SER A 29 -31.94 -4.01 -32.93
C SER A 29 -31.19 -5.33 -33.00
N GLY A 30 -31.53 -6.25 -32.09
CA GLY A 30 -30.88 -7.54 -31.88
C GLY A 30 -29.64 -7.43 -30.99
N THR A 31 -29.33 -8.51 -30.29
CA THR A 31 -28.12 -8.60 -29.44
C THR A 31 -26.97 -9.12 -30.29
N ASN A 32 -26.21 -8.21 -30.90
CA ASN A 32 -25.23 -8.53 -31.94
C ASN A 32 -23.80 -8.35 -31.44
N THR A 33 -22.89 -9.18 -31.95
CA THR A 33 -21.45 -9.06 -31.72
C THR A 33 -20.74 -8.53 -32.95
N TYR A 34 -19.88 -7.54 -32.76
CA TYR A 34 -19.09 -6.86 -33.80
C TYR A 34 -17.61 -7.11 -33.56
N ASN A 35 -16.91 -7.59 -34.59
CA ASN A 35 -15.48 -7.89 -34.53
C ASN A 35 -14.71 -6.91 -35.42
N THR A 36 -13.79 -6.15 -34.82
CA THR A 36 -12.82 -5.36 -35.57
C THR A 36 -11.46 -6.05 -35.54
N ILE A 37 -10.91 -6.35 -36.70
CA ILE A 37 -9.60 -7.01 -36.83
C ILE A 37 -8.51 -5.96 -37.05
N ILE A 38 -7.48 -6.01 -36.22
CA ILE A 38 -6.25 -5.22 -36.34
C ILE A 38 -5.14 -6.19 -36.78
N ASN A 39 -4.58 -5.96 -37.97
CA ASN A 39 -3.47 -6.78 -38.47
C ASN A 39 -2.13 -6.24 -37.94
N VAL A 40 -1.43 -7.06 -37.17
CA VAL A 40 -0.09 -6.77 -36.67
C VAL A 40 0.94 -7.55 -37.50
N PRO A 41 1.65 -6.90 -38.44
CA PRO A 41 2.60 -7.58 -39.32
C PRO A 41 3.94 -7.91 -38.64
N ASP A 42 4.23 -7.29 -37.50
CA ASP A 42 5.49 -7.43 -36.79
C ASP A 42 5.48 -8.63 -35.83
N SER A 43 6.63 -9.29 -35.69
CA SER A 43 6.80 -10.50 -34.87
C SER A 43 7.78 -10.26 -33.74
N TYR A 44 7.26 -10.08 -32.54
CA TYR A 44 8.03 -9.93 -31.30
C TYR A 44 7.23 -10.49 -30.11
N ILE A 45 7.94 -10.77 -29.02
CA ILE A 45 7.34 -11.26 -27.77
C ILE A 45 6.88 -10.07 -26.94
N LEU A 46 5.61 -10.07 -26.57
CA LEU A 46 4.98 -8.97 -25.84
C LEU A 46 5.47 -8.89 -24.39
N SER A 47 5.74 -7.67 -23.93
CA SER A 47 6.04 -7.33 -22.54
C SER A 47 4.95 -6.49 -21.88
N ASP A 48 4.16 -5.76 -22.66
CA ASP A 48 3.00 -5.01 -22.20
C ASP A 48 2.02 -4.77 -23.36
N VAL A 49 0.72 -4.62 -23.04
CA VAL A 49 -0.36 -4.40 -24.02
C VAL A 49 -1.32 -3.36 -23.45
N ASN A 50 -1.57 -2.30 -24.20
CA ASN A 50 -2.58 -1.29 -23.90
C ASN A 50 -3.51 -1.12 -25.12
N ILE A 51 -4.77 -0.75 -24.88
CA ILE A 51 -5.72 -0.52 -25.98
C ILE A 51 -6.60 0.69 -25.72
N THR A 52 -6.65 1.60 -26.68
CA THR A 52 -7.53 2.77 -26.66
C THR A 52 -8.71 2.55 -27.59
N VAL A 53 -9.93 2.75 -27.10
CA VAL A 53 -11.17 2.62 -27.88
C VAL A 53 -11.96 3.93 -27.92
N ASN A 54 -12.58 4.21 -29.05
CA ASN A 54 -13.56 5.27 -29.23
C ASN A 54 -14.85 4.68 -29.81
N ILE A 55 -15.85 4.48 -28.96
CA ILE A 55 -17.14 3.90 -29.29
C ILE A 55 -18.22 4.90 -28.88
N ILE A 56 -18.99 5.36 -29.86
CA ILE A 56 -20.22 6.10 -29.60
C ILE A 56 -21.31 5.08 -29.35
N HIS A 57 -22.03 5.18 -28.23
CA HIS A 57 -23.21 4.34 -27.97
C HIS A 57 -24.27 5.18 -27.27
N THR A 58 -25.53 4.80 -27.43
CA THR A 58 -26.63 5.52 -26.74
C THR A 58 -26.78 5.05 -25.29
N TYR A 59 -26.28 3.84 -24.99
CA TYR A 59 -26.27 3.24 -23.66
C TYR A 59 -25.03 2.34 -23.51
N ASN A 60 -23.90 2.88 -23.10
CA ASN A 60 -22.63 2.13 -23.14
C ASN A 60 -22.54 0.96 -22.13
N ALA A 61 -23.42 0.94 -21.13
CA ALA A 61 -23.57 -0.21 -20.23
C ALA A 61 -24.18 -1.44 -20.92
N ASP A 62 -24.70 -1.33 -22.15
CA ASP A 62 -25.15 -2.51 -22.90
C ASP A 62 -23.98 -3.20 -23.63
N LEU A 63 -22.76 -2.67 -23.52
CA LEU A 63 -21.60 -3.14 -24.26
C LEU A 63 -20.70 -4.07 -23.44
N ASP A 64 -20.43 -5.24 -23.98
CA ASP A 64 -19.35 -6.13 -23.54
C ASP A 64 -18.16 -6.04 -24.51
N ILE A 65 -17.01 -5.61 -24.01
CA ILE A 65 -15.82 -5.30 -24.81
C ILE A 65 -14.69 -6.23 -24.41
N TYR A 66 -14.17 -6.97 -25.38
CA TYR A 66 -13.06 -7.91 -25.22
C TYR A 66 -11.95 -7.69 -26.25
N LEU A 67 -10.71 -7.93 -25.84
CA LEU A 67 -9.57 -8.03 -26.75
C LEU A 67 -9.15 -9.49 -26.90
N ILE A 68 -8.91 -9.92 -28.14
CA ILE A 68 -8.50 -11.29 -28.47
C ILE A 68 -7.17 -11.27 -29.24
N SER A 69 -6.19 -12.02 -28.75
CA SER A 69 -4.88 -12.17 -29.39
C SER A 69 -4.90 -13.15 -30.57
N PRO A 70 -3.89 -13.15 -31.44
CA PRO A 70 -3.75 -14.13 -32.52
C PRO A 70 -3.69 -15.59 -32.06
N LEU A 71 -3.33 -15.84 -30.79
CA LEU A 71 -3.31 -17.17 -30.17
C LEU A 71 -4.66 -17.58 -29.55
N GLY A 72 -5.64 -16.68 -29.53
CA GLY A 72 -6.98 -16.92 -29.00
C GLY A 72 -7.16 -16.63 -27.52
N THR A 73 -6.17 -16.02 -26.85
CA THR A 73 -6.36 -15.47 -25.50
C THR A 73 -7.36 -14.32 -25.59
N ARG A 74 -8.38 -14.33 -24.72
CA ARG A 74 -9.48 -13.35 -24.71
C ARG A 74 -9.53 -12.68 -23.34
N VAL A 75 -9.36 -11.36 -23.30
CA VAL A 75 -9.34 -10.55 -22.07
C VAL A 75 -10.51 -9.58 -22.09
N GLU A 76 -11.20 -9.47 -20.96
CA GLU A 76 -12.31 -8.55 -20.72
C GLU A 76 -11.79 -7.14 -20.45
N LEU A 77 -12.28 -6.16 -21.23
CA LEU A 77 -11.92 -4.76 -21.03
C LEU A 77 -12.98 -4.05 -20.19
N ALA A 78 -14.25 -4.19 -20.57
CA ALA A 78 -15.40 -3.62 -19.88
C ALA A 78 -16.68 -4.39 -20.25
N THR A 79 -17.49 -4.72 -19.25
CA THR A 79 -18.79 -5.39 -19.35
C THR A 79 -19.75 -4.67 -18.40
N ASP A 80 -20.93 -4.31 -18.90
CA ASP A 80 -21.94 -3.60 -18.12
C ASP A 80 -21.46 -2.27 -17.49
N LYS A 81 -20.51 -1.56 -18.13
CA LYS A 81 -19.96 -0.30 -17.59
C LYS A 81 -20.52 0.95 -18.25
N GLY A 82 -20.90 1.90 -17.40
CA GLY A 82 -21.45 3.20 -17.81
C GLY A 82 -22.95 3.32 -17.52
N GLY A 83 -23.72 3.86 -18.49
CA GLY A 83 -25.15 4.14 -18.35
C GLY A 83 -25.77 4.76 -19.62
N GLY A 84 -26.95 5.37 -19.46
CA GLY A 84 -27.71 5.94 -20.58
C GLY A 84 -27.28 7.34 -21.02
N GLY A 85 -26.99 7.50 -22.31
CA GLY A 85 -26.59 8.75 -22.96
C GLY A 85 -25.08 8.90 -23.22
N ASP A 86 -24.29 7.82 -23.06
CA ASP A 86 -22.85 7.93 -22.84
C ASP A 86 -21.98 7.09 -23.79
N ASN A 87 -20.76 7.58 -24.03
CA ASN A 87 -19.80 6.99 -24.98
C ASN A 87 -18.54 6.49 -24.26
N TYR A 88 -17.82 5.56 -24.88
CA TYR A 88 -16.38 5.37 -24.62
C TYR A 88 -15.61 6.34 -25.51
N SER A 89 -15.21 7.49 -24.98
CA SER A 89 -14.56 8.57 -25.74
C SER A 89 -13.05 8.57 -25.51
N ASN A 90 -12.32 7.81 -26.35
CA ASN A 90 -10.86 7.61 -26.25
C ASN A 90 -10.47 7.08 -24.85
N VAL A 91 -11.07 5.95 -24.48
CA VAL A 91 -10.77 5.24 -23.24
C VAL A 91 -9.57 4.34 -23.48
N THR A 92 -8.50 4.52 -22.72
CA THR A 92 -7.33 3.63 -22.75
C THR A 92 -7.44 2.63 -21.61
N PHE A 93 -7.43 1.34 -21.95
CA PHE A 93 -7.31 0.27 -20.98
C PHE A 93 -5.82 -0.05 -20.76
N ASN A 94 -5.40 0.03 -19.50
CA ASN A 94 -4.03 -0.21 -19.04
C ASN A 94 -4.05 -0.84 -17.64
N ASP A 95 -3.42 -2.01 -17.47
CA ASP A 95 -3.34 -2.74 -16.18
C ASP A 95 -2.69 -1.91 -15.06
N ALA A 96 -1.85 -0.93 -15.40
CA ALA A 96 -1.17 -0.03 -14.48
C ALA A 96 -1.99 1.21 -14.06
N SER A 97 -3.17 1.43 -14.65
CA SER A 97 -4.03 2.55 -14.25
C SER A 97 -4.59 2.33 -12.83
N SER A 98 -4.60 3.39 -12.02
CA SER A 98 -5.24 3.40 -10.70
C SER A 98 -6.74 3.65 -10.76
N ASN A 99 -7.28 4.05 -11.92
CA ASN A 99 -8.69 4.35 -12.09
C ASN A 99 -9.48 3.09 -12.44
N THR A 100 -10.55 2.79 -11.72
CA THR A 100 -11.52 1.75 -12.09
C THR A 100 -12.63 2.34 -12.96
N LEU A 101 -13.22 1.51 -13.83
CA LEU A 101 -14.30 1.94 -14.72
C LEU A 101 -15.52 2.41 -13.90
N PRO A 102 -16.04 3.63 -14.15
CA PRO A 102 -17.16 4.17 -13.39
C PRO A 102 -18.50 3.54 -13.83
N ASN A 103 -19.45 3.49 -12.90
CA ASN A 103 -20.86 3.19 -13.18
C ASN A 103 -21.67 4.50 -13.24
N GLY A 104 -22.71 4.58 -14.08
CA GLY A 104 -23.64 5.71 -14.16
C GLY A 104 -23.60 6.50 -15.48
N THR A 105 -24.40 7.58 -15.56
CA THR A 105 -24.63 8.32 -16.80
C THR A 105 -23.54 9.34 -17.14
N LEU A 106 -22.32 8.88 -17.45
CA LEU A 106 -21.20 9.73 -17.87
C LEU A 106 -20.45 9.12 -19.06
N THR A 107 -20.13 9.97 -20.05
CA THR A 107 -19.19 9.61 -21.12
C THR A 107 -17.83 9.30 -20.50
N ILE A 108 -17.35 8.09 -20.71
CA ILE A 108 -16.10 7.57 -20.14
C ILE A 108 -14.96 8.05 -21.04
N SER A 109 -13.91 8.63 -20.44
CA SER A 109 -12.72 9.10 -21.17
C SER A 109 -11.51 9.10 -20.27
N GLY A 110 -10.32 8.81 -20.82
CA GLY A 110 -9.08 8.73 -20.05
C GLY A 110 -8.60 7.29 -19.83
N ASP A 111 -7.67 7.11 -18.89
CA ASP A 111 -6.99 5.84 -18.66
C ASP A 111 -7.63 5.07 -17.51
N TYR A 112 -8.01 3.82 -17.76
CA TYR A 112 -8.70 2.95 -16.80
C TYR A 112 -8.09 1.56 -16.77
N LYS A 113 -8.17 0.93 -15.60
CA LYS A 113 -7.85 -0.48 -15.45
C LYS A 113 -8.98 -1.32 -16.06
N PRO A 114 -8.68 -2.28 -16.96
CA PRO A 114 -9.69 -3.21 -17.48
C PRO A 114 -10.23 -4.13 -16.37
N GLU A 115 -11.37 -4.76 -16.61
CA GLU A 115 -11.93 -5.75 -15.69
C GLU A 115 -11.16 -7.08 -15.68
N GLY A 116 -10.64 -7.50 -16.84
CA GLY A 116 -9.63 -8.55 -16.99
C GLY A 116 -8.20 -8.02 -16.87
N SER A 117 -7.19 -8.88 -17.09
CA SER A 117 -5.78 -8.48 -17.09
C SER A 117 -5.18 -8.53 -18.49
N LEU A 118 -4.73 -7.38 -19.00
CA LEU A 118 -4.00 -7.30 -20.27
C LEU A 118 -2.63 -8.00 -20.18
N ALA A 119 -2.08 -8.20 -18.98
CA ALA A 119 -0.88 -8.98 -18.75
C ALA A 119 -1.01 -10.45 -19.21
N ASP A 120 -2.23 -10.99 -19.41
CA ASP A 120 -2.44 -12.33 -19.97
C ASP A 120 -1.90 -12.47 -21.41
N PHE A 121 -1.66 -11.34 -22.09
CA PHE A 121 -1.01 -11.31 -23.40
C PHE A 121 0.52 -11.33 -23.32
N ASN A 122 1.12 -11.06 -22.17
CA ASN A 122 2.56 -10.99 -22.02
C ASN A 122 3.20 -12.36 -22.29
N GLY A 123 4.31 -12.37 -23.02
CA GLY A 123 4.99 -13.58 -23.48
C GLY A 123 4.42 -14.19 -24.78
N GLN A 124 3.30 -13.69 -25.30
CA GLN A 124 2.78 -14.10 -26.60
C GLN A 124 3.50 -13.39 -27.76
N ASN A 125 3.47 -13.99 -28.95
CA ASN A 125 3.95 -13.32 -30.14
C ASN A 125 2.88 -12.33 -30.65
N ALA A 126 3.28 -11.09 -30.92
CA ALA A 126 2.41 -10.04 -31.43
C ALA A 126 1.85 -10.30 -32.84
N ASN A 127 2.55 -11.10 -33.66
CA ASN A 127 2.24 -11.27 -35.08
C ASN A 127 0.89 -11.96 -35.32
N GLY A 128 0.03 -11.30 -36.08
CA GLY A 128 -1.23 -11.87 -36.54
C GLY A 128 -2.41 -10.92 -36.37
N ASN A 129 -3.61 -11.50 -36.39
CA ASN A 129 -4.85 -10.75 -36.27
C ASN A 129 -5.26 -10.63 -34.80
N TRP A 130 -5.25 -9.41 -34.29
CA TRP A 130 -5.89 -9.06 -33.03
C TRP A 130 -7.35 -8.70 -33.30
N THR A 131 -8.27 -9.11 -32.44
CA THR A 131 -9.69 -8.83 -32.61
C THR A 131 -10.23 -8.07 -31.40
N LEU A 132 -10.75 -6.85 -31.62
CA LEU A 132 -11.63 -6.21 -30.66
C LEU A 132 -13.05 -6.73 -30.91
N GLU A 133 -13.58 -7.43 -29.93
CA GLU A 133 -14.95 -7.95 -29.91
C GLU A 133 -15.81 -7.04 -29.04
N VAL A 134 -16.87 -6.49 -29.62
CA VAL A 134 -17.85 -5.65 -28.93
C VAL A 134 -19.21 -6.29 -29.11
N SER A 135 -19.84 -6.73 -28.03
CA SER A 135 -21.23 -7.20 -28.06
C SER A 135 -22.14 -6.12 -27.48
N ASP A 136 -23.26 -5.90 -28.14
CA ASP A 136 -24.38 -5.14 -27.59
C ASP A 136 -25.44 -6.17 -27.19
N ASP A 137 -25.66 -6.36 -25.88
CA ASP A 137 -26.49 -7.43 -25.33
C ASP A 137 -27.92 -6.96 -24.99
N ALA A 138 -28.23 -5.68 -25.25
CA ALA A 138 -29.55 -5.10 -25.12
C ALA A 138 -30.15 -4.70 -26.48
N ASN A 139 -31.38 -4.18 -26.48
CA ASN A 139 -32.07 -3.72 -27.68
C ASN A 139 -32.48 -2.26 -27.50
N LEU A 140 -32.83 -1.59 -28.62
CA LEU A 140 -33.39 -0.21 -28.72
C LEU A 140 -32.36 0.90 -28.85
N ASP A 141 -31.12 0.65 -28.42
CA ASP A 141 -30.02 1.61 -28.41
C ASP A 141 -28.90 1.14 -29.33
N GLY A 142 -28.17 2.06 -29.97
CA GLY A 142 -27.13 1.71 -30.93
C GLY A 142 -26.01 2.74 -30.96
N GLY A 143 -25.07 2.55 -31.89
CA GLY A 143 -23.82 3.30 -31.84
C GLY A 143 -22.89 3.10 -33.02
N THR A 144 -21.63 3.46 -32.85
CA THR A 144 -20.57 3.28 -33.85
C THR A 144 -19.20 3.10 -33.19
N ILE A 145 -18.47 2.07 -33.59
CA ILE A 145 -17.05 1.89 -33.26
C ILE A 145 -16.24 2.78 -34.21
N ASN A 146 -15.67 3.87 -33.70
CA ASN A 146 -15.02 4.89 -34.53
C ASN A 146 -13.54 4.62 -34.75
N ASN A 147 -12.80 4.42 -33.65
CA ASN A 147 -11.34 4.29 -33.66
C ASN A 147 -10.89 3.31 -32.58
N ILE A 148 -9.85 2.54 -32.89
CA ILE A 148 -9.18 1.62 -31.98
C ILE A 148 -7.68 1.80 -32.17
N ILE A 149 -6.93 1.92 -31.09
CA ILE A 149 -5.47 1.97 -31.09
C ILE A 149 -4.97 0.87 -30.16
N LEU A 150 -4.31 -0.14 -30.73
CA LEU A 150 -3.64 -1.20 -30.00
C LEU A 150 -2.17 -0.85 -29.84
N ASN A 151 -1.73 -0.58 -28.62
CA ASN A 151 -0.35 -0.30 -28.26
C ASN A 151 0.30 -1.59 -27.75
N LEU A 152 1.26 -2.12 -28.50
CA LEU A 152 1.96 -3.36 -28.16
C LEU A 152 3.42 -3.06 -27.83
N CYS A 153 3.83 -3.39 -26.62
CA CYS A 153 5.20 -3.23 -26.16
C CYS A 153 5.97 -4.54 -26.20
N TYR A 154 7.25 -4.46 -26.53
CA TYR A 154 8.17 -5.58 -26.51
C TYR A 154 9.55 -5.11 -26.07
N LEU A 155 10.32 -6.06 -25.55
CA LEU A 155 11.69 -5.84 -25.15
C LEU A 155 12.60 -5.87 -26.40
N THR A 156 13.12 -4.71 -26.80
CA THR A 156 14.23 -4.63 -27.76
C THR A 156 15.55 -4.70 -27.01
N PRO A 157 16.52 -5.54 -27.42
CA PRO A 157 17.85 -5.44 -26.85
C PRO A 157 18.39 -4.03 -27.12
N VAL A 158 18.78 -3.32 -26.07
CA VAL A 158 19.48 -2.04 -26.22
C VAL A 158 20.80 -2.38 -26.89
N SER A 159 21.04 -1.88 -28.11
CA SER A 159 22.41 -1.77 -28.61
C SER A 159 23.14 -0.84 -27.64
N GLY A 160 23.92 -1.44 -26.75
CA GLY A 160 24.24 -0.88 -25.44
C GLY A 160 25.07 0.39 -25.45
N LEU A 161 25.30 0.87 -24.24
CA LEU A 161 26.52 1.59 -23.82
C LEU A 161 27.83 0.84 -24.13
N ASP A 162 27.78 -0.34 -24.77
CA ASP A 162 28.96 -1.12 -25.15
C ASP A 162 29.58 -0.69 -26.50
N GLY A 163 29.32 0.55 -26.91
CA GLY A 163 29.94 1.20 -28.07
C GLY A 163 30.72 2.45 -27.66
N HIS A 164 31.79 2.77 -28.38
CA HIS A 164 32.68 3.90 -28.18
C HIS A 164 33.51 3.83 -26.88
N LEU A 165 33.95 2.63 -26.51
CA LEU A 165 34.78 2.35 -25.31
C LEU A 165 36.30 2.42 -25.56
N GLY A 166 36.71 2.73 -26.79
CA GLY A 166 38.11 2.83 -27.20
C GLY A 166 38.83 4.06 -26.61
N PRO A 167 40.09 4.30 -26.98
CA PRO A 167 40.87 5.43 -26.48
C PRO A 167 40.21 6.76 -26.87
N GLY A 168 39.92 7.62 -25.89
CA GLY A 168 39.14 8.85 -26.10
C GLY A 168 37.68 8.63 -26.54
N GLY A 169 37.22 7.38 -26.53
CA GLY A 169 35.96 6.89 -27.09
C GLY A 169 35.97 6.60 -28.59
N VAL A 170 37.14 6.59 -29.23
CA VAL A 170 37.25 6.21 -30.64
C VAL A 170 37.36 4.69 -30.79
N GLY A 171 36.35 4.10 -31.41
CA GLY A 171 36.23 2.65 -31.64
C GLY A 171 35.69 1.88 -30.43
N ASP A 172 35.48 0.58 -30.63
CA ASP A 172 34.88 -0.33 -29.66
C ASP A 172 35.87 -1.39 -29.19
N THR A 173 35.61 -1.96 -28.01
CA THR A 173 36.44 -2.99 -27.36
C THR A 173 35.89 -4.41 -27.52
N ASP A 174 34.89 -4.59 -28.38
CA ASP A 174 34.22 -5.86 -28.68
C ASP A 174 34.95 -6.69 -29.76
N GLY A 175 36.04 -6.17 -30.32
CA GLY A 175 36.80 -6.77 -31.40
C GLY A 175 36.19 -6.61 -32.80
N ALA A 176 35.01 -5.99 -32.93
CA ALA A 176 34.34 -5.76 -34.22
C ALA A 176 34.86 -4.48 -34.91
N SER A 177 35.11 -3.42 -34.14
CA SER A 177 35.49 -2.10 -34.64
C SER A 177 36.85 -2.05 -35.38
N SER A 178 37.22 -0.88 -35.92
CA SER A 178 38.54 -0.70 -36.55
C SER A 178 39.71 -0.73 -35.55
N LEU A 179 39.44 -0.56 -34.24
CA LEU A 179 40.42 -0.76 -33.17
C LEU A 179 40.75 -2.25 -33.09
N LYS A 180 42.00 -2.63 -33.37
CA LYS A 180 42.41 -4.05 -33.39
C LYS A 180 43.45 -4.39 -32.36
N PHE A 181 44.31 -3.46 -31.99
CA PHE A 181 45.34 -3.70 -30.99
C PHE A 181 45.45 -2.50 -30.06
N TRP A 182 45.17 -2.74 -28.79
CA TRP A 182 45.21 -1.73 -27.73
C TRP A 182 45.86 -2.33 -26.49
N ILE A 183 47.12 -1.99 -26.28
CA ILE A 183 47.92 -2.47 -25.15
C ILE A 183 48.02 -1.34 -24.15
N ARG A 184 47.43 -1.59 -22.99
CA ARG A 184 47.45 -0.69 -21.85
C ARG A 184 48.16 -1.36 -20.69
N THR A 185 48.91 -0.59 -19.93
CA THR A 185 49.64 -1.08 -18.76
C THR A 185 48.78 -1.11 -17.50
N ASP A 186 47.65 -0.41 -17.50
CA ASP A 186 46.66 -0.38 -16.42
C ASP A 186 45.57 -1.47 -16.55
N LYS A 187 45.59 -2.29 -17.61
CA LYS A 187 44.56 -3.32 -17.86
C LYS A 187 45.13 -4.59 -18.48
N GLY A 188 44.82 -5.74 -17.88
CA GLY A 188 45.08 -7.06 -18.47
C GLY A 188 46.55 -7.50 -18.49
N VAL A 189 47.41 -6.90 -17.67
CA VAL A 189 48.83 -7.26 -17.54
C VAL A 189 49.01 -8.42 -16.56
N SER A 190 49.82 -9.41 -16.94
CA SER A 190 50.24 -10.53 -16.09
C SER A 190 51.75 -10.51 -15.91
N THR A 191 52.22 -10.73 -14.68
CA THR A 191 53.65 -10.65 -14.35
C THR A 191 54.13 -11.78 -13.43
N THR A 192 55.41 -12.10 -13.54
CA THR A 192 56.17 -12.87 -12.56
C THR A 192 57.26 -11.96 -11.98
N GLY A 193 57.04 -11.44 -10.78
CA GLY A 193 57.85 -10.35 -10.25
C GLY A 193 57.64 -9.08 -11.08
N THR A 194 58.72 -8.46 -11.55
CA THR A 194 58.63 -7.31 -12.47
C THR A 194 58.54 -7.71 -13.93
N LEU A 195 58.77 -8.98 -14.29
CA LEU A 195 58.80 -9.42 -15.69
C LEU A 195 57.39 -9.69 -16.20
N ILE A 196 57.03 -9.15 -17.36
CA ILE A 196 55.71 -9.32 -17.97
C ILE A 196 55.63 -10.66 -18.70
N ASP A 197 54.66 -11.48 -18.30
CA ASP A 197 54.34 -12.76 -18.94
C ASP A 197 53.45 -12.56 -20.16
N GLY A 198 52.49 -11.64 -20.06
CA GLY A 198 51.63 -11.25 -21.17
C GLY A 198 50.69 -10.11 -20.82
N ILE A 199 50.11 -9.53 -21.86
CA ILE A 199 49.12 -8.45 -21.79
C ILE A 199 47.95 -8.79 -22.69
N THR A 200 46.75 -8.73 -22.14
CA THR A 200 45.50 -8.92 -22.87
C THR A 200 45.22 -7.69 -23.73
N ASN A 201 44.84 -7.92 -24.98
CA ASN A 201 44.48 -6.86 -25.91
C ASN A 201 43.13 -6.24 -25.52
N SER A 202 43.16 -4.96 -25.13
CA SER A 202 41.96 -4.22 -24.71
C SER A 202 40.99 -3.91 -25.85
N ALA A 203 41.37 -4.17 -27.11
CA ALA A 203 40.50 -4.04 -28.27
C ALA A 203 39.51 -5.21 -28.45
N GLY A 204 39.56 -6.25 -27.60
CA GLY A 204 38.65 -7.41 -27.68
C GLY A 204 39.06 -8.48 -28.70
N VAL A 205 40.21 -8.33 -29.35
CA VAL A 205 40.72 -9.32 -30.32
C VAL A 205 41.76 -10.21 -29.66
N SER A 206 41.32 -11.30 -29.03
CA SER A 206 42.19 -12.24 -28.28
C SER A 206 43.31 -12.87 -29.11
N ALA A 207 43.10 -13.02 -30.43
CA ALA A 207 44.14 -13.47 -31.36
C ALA A 207 45.37 -12.54 -31.40
N LEU A 208 45.25 -11.32 -30.86
CA LEU A 208 46.30 -10.31 -30.79
C LEU A 208 46.76 -10.03 -29.35
N ASP A 209 46.41 -10.88 -28.38
CA ASP A 209 47.05 -10.89 -27.07
C ASP A 209 48.57 -11.10 -27.22
N ILE A 210 49.36 -10.43 -26.39
CA ILE A 210 50.82 -10.49 -26.47
C ILE A 210 51.41 -11.16 -25.24
N SER A 211 52.41 -12.02 -25.46
CA SER A 211 53.12 -12.71 -24.38
C SER A 211 54.57 -12.96 -24.72
N GLU A 212 55.37 -13.25 -23.71
CA GLU A 212 56.72 -13.79 -23.88
C GLU A 212 57.15 -14.63 -22.67
N THR A 213 58.13 -15.50 -22.88
CA THR A 213 58.68 -16.35 -21.81
C THR A 213 60.19 -16.19 -21.69
N GLY A 214 60.75 -16.64 -20.56
CA GLY A 214 62.19 -16.65 -20.34
C GLY A 214 62.81 -15.26 -20.18
N THR A 215 64.04 -15.10 -20.68
CA THR A 215 64.86 -13.89 -20.50
C THR A 215 64.52 -12.76 -21.48
N GLN A 216 63.63 -13.01 -22.44
CA GLN A 216 63.19 -12.00 -23.41
C GLN A 216 61.99 -11.19 -22.92
N ARG A 217 61.42 -11.48 -21.74
CA ARG A 217 60.33 -10.68 -21.16
C ARG A 217 60.80 -9.27 -20.79
N PRO A 218 60.08 -8.20 -21.18
CA PRO A 218 60.32 -6.86 -20.66
C PRO A 218 59.86 -6.75 -19.20
N SER A 219 60.21 -5.64 -18.54
CA SER A 219 59.79 -5.36 -17.17
C SER A 219 58.64 -4.37 -17.11
N LEU A 220 57.68 -4.56 -16.21
CA LEU A 220 56.70 -3.55 -15.83
C LEU A 220 57.35 -2.59 -14.83
N VAL A 221 57.19 -1.28 -15.07
CA VAL A 221 57.61 -0.22 -14.15
C VAL A 221 56.38 0.53 -13.70
N ASN A 222 56.08 0.45 -12.41
CA ASN A 222 54.85 1.02 -11.85
C ASN A 222 54.95 2.54 -11.68
N SER A 223 53.84 3.25 -11.90
CA SER A 223 53.71 4.71 -11.70
C SER A 223 54.82 5.55 -12.37
N ALA A 224 55.31 5.12 -13.52
CA ALA A 224 56.48 5.70 -14.18
C ALA A 224 56.22 7.07 -14.83
N ILE A 225 55.02 7.29 -15.37
CA ILE A 225 54.64 8.51 -16.06
C ILE A 225 53.21 8.92 -15.67
N ASN A 226 53.06 10.12 -15.12
CA ASN A 226 51.79 10.65 -14.60
C ASN A 226 51.02 9.65 -13.71
N GLY A 227 51.73 8.88 -12.88
CA GLY A 227 51.12 7.86 -12.02
C GLY A 227 50.64 6.59 -12.74
N TYR A 228 50.88 6.44 -14.05
CA TYR A 228 50.61 5.24 -14.84
C TYR A 228 51.86 4.38 -15.06
N ASP A 229 51.64 3.09 -15.24
CA ASP A 229 52.69 2.09 -15.42
C ASP A 229 53.24 2.11 -16.85
N GLU A 230 54.44 1.56 -17.07
CA GLU A 230 55.05 1.41 -18.40
C GLU A 230 55.77 0.07 -18.59
N ILE A 231 56.00 -0.28 -19.85
CA ILE A 231 56.77 -1.46 -20.26
C ILE A 231 58.20 -1.03 -20.62
N SER A 232 59.18 -1.51 -19.87
CA SER A 232 60.59 -1.22 -20.08
C SER A 232 61.31 -2.33 -20.85
N PHE A 233 61.92 -1.96 -21.99
CA PHE A 233 62.66 -2.86 -22.87
C PHE A 233 64.16 -2.61 -22.79
N SER A 234 64.95 -3.66 -22.57
CA SER A 234 66.42 -3.58 -22.41
C SER A 234 67.23 -3.64 -23.72
N GLY A 235 66.56 -3.73 -24.87
CA GLY A 235 67.22 -3.90 -26.17
C GLY A 235 67.24 -5.33 -26.71
N SER A 236 66.83 -6.33 -25.92
CA SER A 236 66.64 -7.72 -26.40
C SER A 236 65.27 -8.30 -26.06
N ASN A 237 64.48 -7.53 -25.29
CA ASN A 237 63.16 -7.95 -24.85
C ASN A 237 62.12 -7.77 -25.95
N ARG A 238 61.04 -8.56 -25.86
CA ARG A 238 59.87 -8.42 -26.73
C ARG A 238 58.62 -8.96 -26.06
N LEU A 239 57.48 -8.51 -26.53
CA LEU A 239 56.18 -9.15 -26.38
C LEU A 239 55.64 -9.42 -27.77
N ARG A 240 54.95 -10.55 -27.96
CA ARG A 240 54.52 -10.96 -29.30
C ARG A 240 53.18 -11.67 -29.30
N THR A 241 52.47 -11.51 -30.40
CA THR A 241 51.28 -12.29 -30.72
C THR A 241 51.66 -13.69 -31.23
N GLY A 242 50.66 -14.57 -31.34
CA GLY A 242 50.78 -15.81 -32.10
C GLY A 242 50.96 -15.57 -33.61
N LEU A 243 51.17 -16.64 -34.38
CA LEU A 243 51.11 -16.59 -35.85
C LEU A 243 49.64 -16.56 -36.31
N THR A 244 48.97 -15.44 -36.01
CA THR A 244 47.50 -15.33 -36.04
C THR A 244 47.03 -14.11 -36.85
N LEU A 245 47.93 -13.40 -37.52
CA LEU A 245 47.56 -12.20 -38.27
C LEU A 245 46.79 -12.55 -39.56
N THR A 246 45.69 -11.87 -39.80
CA THR A 246 44.86 -12.02 -41.00
C THR A 246 44.43 -10.64 -41.49
N THR A 247 43.88 -10.59 -42.70
CA THR A 247 43.28 -9.35 -43.23
C THR A 247 42.04 -8.91 -42.45
N ASN A 248 41.41 -9.82 -41.69
CA ASN A 248 40.22 -9.52 -40.92
C ASN A 248 40.55 -8.88 -39.58
N ASN A 249 41.52 -9.46 -38.86
CA ASN A 249 41.89 -9.04 -37.51
C ASN A 249 43.06 -8.06 -37.45
N PHE A 250 43.78 -7.79 -38.55
CA PHE A 250 44.95 -6.90 -38.56
C PHE A 250 45.00 -5.96 -39.78
N VAL A 251 45.97 -5.05 -39.81
CA VAL A 251 46.06 -3.94 -40.78
C VAL A 251 46.22 -4.41 -42.24
N THR A 252 45.53 -3.71 -43.16
CA THR A 252 45.70 -3.89 -44.62
C THR A 252 45.59 -2.55 -45.33
N ASN A 253 46.63 -2.15 -46.06
CA ASN A 253 46.72 -0.93 -46.89
C ASN A 253 46.51 0.42 -46.18
N GLN A 254 45.95 0.42 -44.97
CA GLN A 254 45.71 1.58 -44.14
C GLN A 254 45.94 1.23 -42.66
N ALA A 255 46.27 2.22 -41.84
CA ALA A 255 46.38 2.11 -40.39
C ALA A 255 46.50 3.50 -39.75
N SER A 256 46.10 3.61 -38.48
CA SER A 256 46.52 4.67 -37.57
C SER A 256 47.09 4.04 -36.32
N THR A 257 48.35 4.36 -36.00
CA THR A 257 49.04 3.84 -34.81
C THR A 257 49.44 4.99 -33.90
N PHE A 258 49.12 4.87 -32.61
CA PHE A 258 49.52 5.80 -31.56
C PHE A 258 50.41 5.06 -30.58
N ILE A 259 51.50 5.70 -30.16
CA ILE A 259 52.39 5.14 -29.15
C ILE A 259 52.97 6.23 -28.26
N VAL A 260 52.80 6.03 -26.94
CA VAL A 260 53.47 6.83 -25.92
C VAL A 260 54.74 6.11 -25.53
N THR A 261 55.89 6.72 -25.85
CA THR A 261 57.19 6.04 -25.70
C THR A 261 58.34 7.05 -25.56
N ARG A 262 59.44 6.59 -24.95
CA ARG A 262 60.74 7.26 -24.96
C ARG A 262 61.85 6.24 -25.29
N ALA A 263 62.89 6.70 -25.96
CA ALA A 263 64.10 5.90 -26.17
C ALA A 263 65.12 6.14 -25.04
N ASP A 264 65.87 5.12 -24.62
CA ASP A 264 66.98 5.32 -23.66
C ASP A 264 68.17 6.06 -24.27
N ASN A 265 68.31 5.95 -25.60
CA ASN A 265 69.44 6.49 -26.35
C ASN A 265 69.08 6.67 -27.82
N THR A 266 69.88 7.46 -28.51
CA THR A 266 69.68 7.77 -29.94
C THR A 266 70.50 6.88 -30.89
N SER A 267 71.40 6.03 -30.38
CA SER A 267 72.30 5.20 -31.18
C SER A 267 71.82 3.77 -31.42
N GLN A 268 70.66 3.39 -30.87
CA GLN A 268 70.04 2.08 -31.07
C GLN A 268 69.66 1.85 -32.55
N ASN A 269 69.56 0.58 -32.95
CA ASN A 269 69.27 0.17 -34.33
C ASN A 269 68.16 -0.89 -34.34
N THR A 270 66.95 -0.47 -34.01
CA THR A 270 65.85 -1.39 -33.70
C THR A 270 64.49 -0.81 -34.04
N SER A 271 63.46 -1.67 -34.06
CA SER A 271 62.05 -1.30 -34.14
C SER A 271 61.43 -1.18 -32.76
N VAL A 272 60.39 -0.35 -32.62
CA VAL A 272 59.51 -0.37 -31.43
C VAL A 272 58.44 -1.43 -31.61
N TYR A 273 57.81 -1.49 -32.78
CA TYR A 273 56.98 -2.61 -33.20
C TYR A 273 57.31 -3.06 -34.63
N LEU A 274 57.05 -4.33 -34.92
CA LEU A 274 57.23 -4.89 -36.26
C LEU A 274 56.37 -6.13 -36.52
N THR A 275 56.10 -6.39 -37.79
CA THR A 275 55.60 -7.69 -38.27
C THR A 275 56.75 -8.67 -38.51
N ASP A 276 56.64 -9.87 -37.97
CA ASP A 276 57.67 -10.91 -37.90
C ASP A 276 57.17 -12.23 -38.56
N PRO A 277 57.94 -12.89 -39.47
CA PRO A 277 59.29 -12.55 -39.90
C PRO A 277 59.37 -11.23 -40.65
N LEU A 278 60.46 -10.52 -40.42
CA LEU A 278 60.74 -9.24 -41.06
C LEU A 278 61.06 -9.50 -42.54
N THR A 279 60.11 -9.19 -43.44
CA THR A 279 60.29 -9.28 -44.89
C THR A 279 60.43 -7.90 -45.53
N SER A 280 60.58 -7.83 -46.85
CA SER A 280 60.58 -6.55 -47.56
C SER A 280 59.21 -5.86 -47.47
N ASN A 281 58.11 -6.61 -47.59
CA ASN A 281 56.76 -6.11 -47.35
C ASN A 281 56.42 -6.19 -45.85
N ARG A 282 56.45 -5.05 -45.16
CA ARG A 282 56.39 -5.01 -43.70
C ARG A 282 55.59 -3.84 -43.16
N PHE A 283 55.13 -4.02 -41.92
CA PHE A 283 54.58 -2.98 -41.08
C PHE A 283 55.47 -2.85 -39.83
N SER A 284 56.20 -1.75 -39.71
CA SER A 284 57.14 -1.54 -38.61
C SER A 284 57.48 -0.07 -38.41
N ASN A 285 57.83 0.31 -37.18
CA ASN A 285 58.41 1.62 -36.89
C ASN A 285 59.77 1.48 -36.20
N HIS A 286 60.57 2.54 -36.26
CA HIS A 286 61.89 2.61 -35.61
C HIS A 286 62.05 3.94 -34.88
N LEU A 287 62.36 3.90 -33.59
CA LEU A 287 62.52 5.10 -32.76
C LEU A 287 63.72 5.00 -31.79
N PRO A 288 64.82 5.71 -32.10
CA PRO A 288 65.32 5.91 -33.44
C PRO A 288 66.20 4.74 -33.90
N TRP A 289 66.43 4.65 -35.20
CA TRP A 289 67.55 3.90 -35.78
C TRP A 289 68.68 4.87 -36.11
N ASN A 290 69.74 4.86 -35.29
CA ASN A 290 70.89 5.77 -35.38
C ASN A 290 70.46 7.25 -35.57
N GLY A 291 69.61 7.74 -34.67
CA GLY A 291 69.09 9.11 -34.65
C GLY A 291 67.98 9.42 -35.66
N THR A 292 67.54 8.45 -36.48
CA THR A 292 66.47 8.64 -37.48
C THR A 292 65.22 7.85 -37.11
N VAL A 293 64.05 8.47 -37.21
CA VAL A 293 62.76 7.79 -37.03
C VAL A 293 62.27 7.28 -38.38
N TYR A 294 61.85 6.02 -38.41
CA TYR A 294 61.31 5.39 -39.61
C TYR A 294 59.92 4.83 -39.38
N TYR A 295 59.10 4.87 -40.42
CA TYR A 295 57.83 4.16 -40.48
C TYR A 295 57.70 3.46 -41.83
N ASP A 296 57.70 2.14 -41.79
CA ASP A 296 57.60 1.27 -42.95
C ASP A 296 56.18 0.69 -43.01
N PHE A 297 55.49 0.93 -44.11
CA PHE A 297 54.16 0.37 -44.39
C PHE A 297 54.10 -0.05 -45.85
N GLY A 298 54.48 -1.30 -46.09
CA GLY A 298 54.53 -1.93 -47.41
C GLY A 298 55.93 -2.41 -47.79
N ASN A 299 56.23 -2.46 -49.10
CA ASN A 299 57.51 -2.93 -49.61
C ASN A 299 58.66 -1.95 -49.32
N CYS A 300 59.25 -2.07 -48.13
CA CYS A 300 60.45 -1.34 -47.74
C CYS A 300 61.59 -1.58 -48.75
N CYS A 301 62.44 -0.62 -49.07
CA CYS A 301 62.70 0.66 -48.39
C CYS A 301 62.80 1.83 -49.36
N GLY A 302 61.95 1.83 -50.40
CA GLY A 302 61.85 2.93 -51.37
C GLY A 302 61.09 4.14 -50.83
N THR A 303 61.20 5.29 -51.51
CA THR A 303 60.60 6.58 -51.15
C THR A 303 59.08 6.51 -50.92
N ASN A 304 58.36 5.63 -51.63
CA ASN A 304 56.90 5.55 -51.51
C ASN A 304 56.41 4.58 -50.41
N SER A 305 57.28 3.80 -49.78
CA SER A 305 56.91 2.75 -48.80
C SER A 305 57.42 3.03 -47.38
N ARG A 306 58.15 4.13 -47.19
CA ARG A 306 58.80 4.50 -45.93
C ARG A 306 58.69 6.01 -45.66
N ILE A 307 58.40 6.39 -44.41
CA ILE A 307 58.77 7.70 -43.87
C ILE A 307 60.13 7.60 -43.19
N GLN A 308 60.97 8.62 -43.37
CA GLN A 308 62.25 8.76 -42.66
C GLN A 308 62.46 10.21 -42.21
N VAL A 309 62.68 10.42 -40.91
CA VAL A 309 62.89 11.77 -40.34
C VAL A 309 64.11 11.74 -39.44
N GLY A 310 65.19 12.38 -39.87
CA GLY A 310 66.46 12.50 -39.14
C GLY A 310 66.57 13.81 -38.35
N SER A 311 67.66 13.95 -37.59
CA SER A 311 68.01 15.19 -36.86
C SER A 311 66.98 15.67 -35.85
N LEU A 312 66.12 14.79 -35.35
CA LEU A 312 65.15 15.10 -34.30
C LEU A 312 65.85 15.20 -32.93
N THR A 313 65.49 16.21 -32.14
CA THR A 313 65.96 16.38 -30.76
C THR A 313 64.96 15.81 -29.75
N GLY A 314 65.39 15.57 -28.51
CA GLY A 314 64.50 15.12 -27.42
C GLY A 314 63.92 13.71 -27.62
N LEU A 315 64.54 12.84 -28.41
CA LEU A 315 64.06 11.46 -28.64
C LEU A 315 64.10 10.58 -27.39
N THR A 316 64.82 11.03 -26.35
CA THR A 316 64.89 10.37 -25.03
C THR A 316 63.86 10.88 -24.02
N SER A 317 63.03 11.84 -24.42
CA SER A 317 61.87 12.30 -23.64
C SER A 317 60.64 11.55 -24.10
N TYR A 318 59.65 11.40 -23.21
CA TYR A 318 58.34 10.86 -23.60
C TYR A 318 57.73 11.72 -24.70
N SER A 319 57.14 11.06 -25.67
CA SER A 319 56.40 11.71 -26.74
C SER A 319 55.29 10.79 -27.20
N LEU A 320 54.20 11.42 -27.65
CA LEU A 320 53.16 10.76 -28.39
C LEU A 320 53.55 10.75 -29.86
N TRP A 321 53.69 9.55 -30.43
CA TRP A 321 53.97 9.36 -31.84
C TRP A 321 52.74 8.79 -32.54
N THR A 322 52.34 9.44 -33.63
CA THR A 322 51.19 9.01 -34.44
C THR A 322 51.66 8.70 -35.87
N TYR A 323 51.31 7.52 -36.36
CA TYR A 323 51.68 7.01 -37.68
C TYR A 323 50.42 6.67 -38.46
N ASP A 324 50.12 7.44 -39.50
CA ASP A 324 48.99 7.19 -40.39
C ASP A 324 49.48 6.63 -41.72
N ALA A 325 48.75 5.67 -42.27
CA ALA A 325 48.91 5.17 -43.62
C ALA A 325 47.55 5.02 -44.29
N ASN A 326 47.44 5.45 -45.55
CA ASN A 326 46.24 5.28 -46.37
C ASN A 326 46.62 5.07 -47.85
N THR A 327 45.73 4.45 -48.61
CA THR A 327 45.92 4.20 -50.04
C THR A 327 45.87 5.47 -50.90
N THR A 328 45.20 6.51 -50.41
CA THR A 328 44.98 7.79 -51.08
C THR A 328 45.98 8.85 -50.62
N ASP A 329 46.14 8.98 -49.30
CA ASP A 329 46.95 10.07 -48.71
C ASP A 329 48.43 9.71 -48.56
N GLY A 330 48.78 8.43 -48.70
CA GLY A 330 50.14 7.94 -48.46
C GLY A 330 50.41 7.68 -46.99
N LYS A 331 51.46 8.28 -46.43
CA LYS A 331 51.85 8.11 -45.02
C LYS A 331 52.07 9.45 -44.35
N GLN A 332 51.73 9.55 -43.07
CA GLN A 332 51.97 10.72 -42.24
C GLN A 332 52.59 10.31 -40.91
N LEU A 333 53.54 11.11 -40.42
CA LEU A 333 54.18 10.95 -39.13
C LEU A 333 53.98 12.21 -38.30
N TYR A 334 53.42 12.06 -37.11
CA TYR A 334 53.23 13.13 -36.15
C TYR A 334 53.98 12.86 -34.86
N ARG A 335 54.34 13.94 -34.17
CA ARG A 335 54.86 13.91 -32.80
C ARG A 335 54.20 15.00 -31.98
N ASN A 336 53.58 14.62 -30.86
CA ASN A 336 52.84 15.51 -29.96
C ASN A 336 51.85 16.41 -30.75
N GLY A 337 51.04 15.79 -31.62
CA GLY A 337 50.10 16.44 -32.53
C GLY A 337 50.70 17.11 -33.77
N SER A 338 51.98 17.51 -33.76
CA SER A 338 52.62 18.18 -34.91
C SER A 338 52.96 17.22 -36.03
N LEU A 339 52.55 17.54 -37.26
CA LEU A 339 52.95 16.81 -38.46
C LEU A 339 54.44 17.02 -38.74
N LEU A 340 55.24 15.95 -38.67
CA LEU A 340 56.67 15.96 -38.95
C LEU A 340 56.97 15.69 -40.42
N GLN A 341 56.25 14.74 -41.03
CA GLN A 341 56.46 14.36 -42.43
C GLN A 341 55.16 13.85 -43.04
N ASN A 342 54.92 14.22 -44.30
CA ASN A 342 53.83 13.72 -45.12
C ASN A 342 54.40 13.21 -46.45
N GLU A 343 54.33 11.90 -46.68
CA GLU A 343 54.77 11.25 -47.90
C GLU A 343 53.56 10.84 -48.74
N ALA A 344 53.26 11.61 -49.78
CA ALA A 344 52.18 11.33 -50.71
C ALA A 344 52.46 10.08 -51.56
N GLY A 345 51.43 9.27 -51.83
CA GLY A 345 51.57 8.04 -52.63
C GLY A 345 50.62 6.93 -52.16
N ILE A 346 50.75 5.72 -52.69
CA ILE A 346 49.92 4.58 -52.31
C ILE A 346 50.64 3.73 -51.25
N SER A 347 50.02 3.57 -50.08
CA SER A 347 50.43 2.58 -49.09
C SER A 347 49.95 1.18 -49.50
N SER A 348 50.84 0.18 -49.48
CA SER A 348 50.54 -1.19 -49.94
C SER A 348 51.12 -2.23 -48.98
N TYR A 349 50.33 -2.65 -48.01
CA TYR A 349 50.68 -3.69 -47.04
C TYR A 349 49.49 -4.63 -46.83
N THR A 350 49.75 -5.92 -46.66
CA THR A 350 48.70 -6.90 -46.36
C THR A 350 49.23 -7.88 -45.35
N SER A 351 48.54 -8.01 -44.22
CA SER A 351 48.84 -8.99 -43.19
C SER A 351 48.64 -10.42 -43.70
N HIS A 352 49.46 -11.35 -43.19
CA HIS A 352 49.43 -12.76 -43.62
C HIS A 352 49.43 -13.71 -42.42
N ALA A 353 48.75 -14.86 -42.55
CA ALA A 353 48.58 -15.87 -41.49
C ALA A 353 49.89 -16.47 -40.96
N THR A 354 51.00 -16.32 -41.69
CA THR A 354 52.33 -16.76 -41.28
C THR A 354 53.15 -15.69 -40.56
N GLN A 355 52.54 -14.54 -40.25
CA GLN A 355 53.16 -13.44 -39.53
C GLN A 355 52.60 -13.34 -38.12
N ARG A 356 53.39 -12.73 -37.24
CA ARG A 356 53.00 -12.21 -35.94
C ARG A 356 53.37 -10.74 -35.84
N PHE A 357 52.79 -10.07 -34.86
CA PHE A 357 53.13 -8.71 -34.45
C PHE A 357 53.93 -8.74 -33.14
N ASN A 358 55.07 -8.06 -33.13
CA ASN A 358 55.95 -7.95 -31.96
C ASN A 358 56.05 -6.49 -31.52
N LEU A 359 56.04 -6.27 -30.21
CA LEU A 359 56.48 -5.06 -29.53
C LEU A 359 57.88 -5.34 -28.96
N GLY A 360 58.86 -4.50 -29.29
CA GLY A 360 60.28 -4.68 -28.97
C GLY A 360 61.05 -5.41 -30.06
N ALA A 361 61.77 -6.47 -29.68
CA ALA A 361 62.66 -7.22 -30.58
C ALA A 361 61.94 -8.17 -31.57
N ASN A 362 62.60 -8.46 -32.70
CA ASN A 362 62.22 -9.54 -33.62
C ASN A 362 62.58 -10.92 -33.04
N THR A 363 61.97 -12.01 -33.52
CA THR A 363 62.26 -13.38 -33.06
C THR A 363 63.59 -13.96 -33.57
N THR A 364 64.10 -13.47 -34.71
CA THR A 364 65.33 -13.98 -35.33
C THR A 364 66.56 -13.07 -35.15
N GLY A 365 66.43 -11.94 -34.44
CA GLY A 365 67.49 -10.93 -34.31
C GLY A 365 67.89 -10.63 -32.86
N SER A 366 69.09 -10.06 -32.68
CA SER A 366 69.63 -9.66 -31.37
C SER A 366 69.51 -8.16 -31.06
N ALA A 367 68.90 -7.37 -31.94
CA ALA A 367 68.66 -5.94 -31.77
C ALA A 367 67.15 -5.65 -31.60
N GLY A 368 66.79 -5.17 -30.42
CA GLY A 368 65.43 -4.85 -29.97
C GLY A 368 65.36 -3.45 -29.35
N PHE A 369 64.14 -2.95 -29.12
CA PHE A 369 63.91 -1.62 -28.57
C PHE A 369 64.58 -1.47 -27.21
N LYS A 370 65.30 -0.36 -27.01
CA LYS A 370 65.84 0.02 -25.72
C LYS A 370 65.22 1.35 -25.28
N GLY A 371 64.25 1.26 -24.39
CA GLY A 371 63.39 2.35 -23.97
C GLY A 371 62.08 1.83 -23.41
N ASP A 372 61.16 2.75 -23.17
CA ASP A 372 59.92 2.48 -22.46
C ASP A 372 58.69 2.77 -23.34
N VAL A 373 57.65 1.95 -23.19
CA VAL A 373 56.38 2.07 -23.89
C VAL A 373 55.25 2.05 -22.87
N SER A 374 54.44 3.11 -22.81
CA SER A 374 53.37 3.25 -21.83
C SER A 374 52.02 2.79 -22.38
N GLU A 375 51.71 3.11 -23.65
CA GLU A 375 50.47 2.69 -24.30
C GLU A 375 50.66 2.58 -25.81
N VAL A 376 50.02 1.56 -26.43
CA VAL A 376 50.03 1.34 -27.87
C VAL A 376 48.61 1.14 -28.37
N VAL A 377 48.20 1.94 -29.36
CA VAL A 377 46.90 1.87 -30.01
C VAL A 377 47.10 1.68 -31.50
N LEU A 378 46.34 0.75 -32.10
CA LEU A 378 46.36 0.49 -33.54
C LEU A 378 44.94 0.29 -34.07
N PHE A 379 44.57 1.17 -34.98
CA PHE A 379 43.39 1.05 -35.82
C PHE A 379 43.78 0.48 -37.18
N LYS A 380 42.99 -0.47 -37.68
CA LYS A 380 43.21 -1.08 -39.01
C LYS A 380 42.83 -0.17 -40.19
N ASN A 381 42.14 0.92 -39.90
CA ASN A 381 41.81 1.98 -40.85
C ASN A 381 42.58 3.24 -40.45
N LYS A 382 42.80 4.15 -41.40
CA LYS A 382 43.24 5.51 -41.07
C LYS A 382 42.09 6.23 -40.36
N LEU A 383 42.33 6.77 -39.16
CA LEU A 383 41.38 7.61 -38.45
C LEU A 383 41.18 8.95 -39.18
N ASN A 384 39.98 9.50 -39.04
CA ASN A 384 39.71 10.85 -39.52
C ASN A 384 40.36 11.90 -38.58
N THR A 385 40.35 13.18 -38.98
CA THR A 385 41.05 14.23 -38.22
C THR A 385 40.42 14.46 -36.84
N ALA A 386 39.10 14.43 -36.71
CA ALA A 386 38.43 14.57 -35.41
C ALA A 386 38.78 13.42 -34.45
N GLU A 387 38.70 12.17 -34.93
CA GLU A 387 39.07 10.98 -34.16
C GLU A 387 40.54 11.01 -33.71
N ARG A 388 41.47 11.40 -34.60
CA ARG A 388 42.90 11.53 -34.22
C ARG A 388 43.10 12.60 -33.14
N ILE A 389 42.46 13.76 -33.26
CA ILE A 389 42.54 14.82 -32.25
C ILE A 389 42.04 14.30 -30.90
N ILE A 390 40.96 13.53 -30.87
CA ILE A 390 40.40 12.96 -29.65
C ILE A 390 41.36 11.95 -29.00
N VAL A 391 41.92 11.02 -29.78
CA VAL A 391 42.91 10.06 -29.27
C VAL A 391 44.20 10.75 -28.80
N ASP A 392 44.65 11.79 -29.52
CA ASP A 392 45.82 12.57 -29.13
C ASP A 392 45.60 13.27 -27.77
N ASN A 393 44.45 13.90 -27.55
CA ASN A 393 44.12 14.56 -26.28
C ASN A 393 43.95 13.53 -25.13
N TYR A 394 43.31 12.38 -25.39
CA TYR A 394 43.21 11.28 -24.42
C TYR A 394 44.58 10.82 -23.93
N LEU A 395 45.50 10.51 -24.85
CA LEU A 395 46.85 10.03 -24.50
C LEU A 395 47.70 11.15 -23.89
N SER A 396 47.50 12.39 -24.32
CA SER A 396 48.19 13.55 -23.77
C SER A 396 47.84 13.75 -22.30
N ALA A 397 46.54 13.82 -22.01
CA ALA A 397 46.02 14.00 -20.65
C ALA A 397 46.48 12.87 -19.73
N LYS A 398 46.21 11.61 -20.12
CA LYS A 398 46.54 10.42 -19.32
C LYS A 398 48.01 10.40 -18.90
N PHE A 399 48.92 10.76 -19.78
CA PHE A 399 50.36 10.67 -19.54
C PHE A 399 51.04 12.02 -19.25
N GLY A 400 50.28 13.10 -19.03
CA GLY A 400 50.82 14.42 -18.72
C GLY A 400 51.75 14.96 -19.81
N LEU A 401 51.43 14.71 -21.08
CA LEU A 401 52.18 15.22 -22.23
C LEU A 401 51.59 16.56 -22.69
N THR A 402 52.37 17.32 -23.46
CA THR A 402 51.89 18.56 -24.09
C THR A 402 51.77 18.35 -25.60
N LEU A 403 50.58 18.59 -26.15
CA LEU A 403 50.37 18.70 -27.59
C LEU A 403 50.76 20.09 -28.09
N ASN A 404 51.54 20.15 -29.17
CA ASN A 404 51.97 21.43 -29.76
C ASN A 404 50.89 22.07 -30.64
N VAL A 405 49.93 21.27 -31.11
CA VAL A 405 48.79 21.67 -31.92
C VAL A 405 47.59 20.84 -31.49
N ASN A 406 46.39 21.41 -31.57
CA ASN A 406 45.13 20.77 -31.19
C ASN A 406 45.07 20.24 -29.74
N ASN A 407 45.77 20.93 -28.82
CA ASN A 407 45.59 20.72 -27.37
C ASN A 407 44.26 21.36 -26.95
N TYR A 408 43.19 20.57 -26.92
CA TYR A 408 41.82 21.05 -26.70
C TYR A 408 41.29 20.66 -25.32
N TYR A 409 41.83 19.60 -24.72
CA TYR A 409 41.63 19.32 -23.31
C TYR A 409 42.71 20.05 -22.52
N ASN A 410 42.29 20.85 -21.54
CA ASN A 410 43.16 21.66 -20.68
C ASN A 410 42.93 21.38 -19.19
N GLU A 411 42.01 20.48 -18.84
CA GLU A 411 41.75 20.09 -17.45
C GLU A 411 42.73 19.03 -16.93
N ASP A 412 43.67 18.61 -17.79
CA ASP A 412 44.89 17.89 -17.48
C ASP A 412 46.04 18.81 -17.05
N ASP A 413 45.90 20.13 -17.17
CA ASP A 413 46.88 21.08 -16.64
C ASP A 413 46.83 21.10 -15.11
N LEU A 414 47.99 21.01 -14.46
CA LEU A 414 48.12 20.99 -12.99
C LEU A 414 47.39 22.14 -12.25
N VAL A 415 47.23 23.30 -12.90
CA VAL A 415 46.52 24.47 -12.32
C VAL A 415 45.00 24.25 -12.23
N ASN A 416 44.47 23.36 -13.08
CA ASN A 416 43.06 23.05 -13.21
C ASN A 416 42.62 21.82 -12.38
N GLY A 417 43.53 21.22 -11.62
CA GLY A 417 43.27 20.00 -10.86
C GLY A 417 43.84 18.78 -11.59
N ASN A 418 43.26 17.61 -11.31
CA ASN A 418 43.77 16.32 -11.78
C ASN A 418 42.65 15.55 -12.50
N PHE A 419 42.06 16.14 -13.56
CA PHE A 419 40.97 15.55 -14.35
C PHE A 419 41.48 14.80 -15.58
N ASP A 420 42.73 14.36 -15.55
CA ASP A 420 43.49 13.73 -16.63
C ASP A 420 43.11 12.24 -16.83
N HIS A 421 42.16 11.73 -16.05
CA HIS A 421 41.77 10.33 -16.08
C HIS A 421 40.56 10.09 -16.99
N LYS A 422 40.62 8.95 -17.71
CA LYS A 422 39.56 8.42 -18.56
C LYS A 422 38.95 9.44 -19.54
N VAL A 423 39.76 10.37 -20.03
CA VAL A 423 39.34 11.45 -20.93
C VAL A 423 38.66 10.90 -22.19
N ALA A 424 37.53 11.49 -22.56
CA ALA A 424 36.77 11.18 -23.75
C ALA A 424 36.31 12.48 -24.42
N GLY A 425 35.90 12.40 -25.70
CA GLY A 425 35.46 13.60 -26.41
C GLY A 425 34.64 13.33 -27.66
N ILE A 426 33.86 14.34 -28.06
CA ILE A 426 33.10 14.41 -29.31
C ILE A 426 33.40 15.72 -30.02
N GLY A 427 33.20 15.78 -31.33
CA GLY A 427 33.37 17.01 -32.08
C GLY A 427 33.46 16.87 -33.59
N GLN A 428 33.67 17.99 -34.26
CA GLN A 428 33.91 18.10 -35.68
C GLN A 428 35.13 18.96 -35.97
N SER A 429 36.04 18.42 -36.76
CA SER A 429 37.27 19.08 -37.20
C SER A 429 37.00 20.12 -38.30
N LEU A 430 37.97 21.00 -38.55
CA LEU A 430 37.94 21.99 -39.66
C LEU A 430 37.75 21.36 -41.04
N ASP A 431 38.19 20.11 -41.24
CA ASP A 431 38.00 19.38 -42.51
C ASP A 431 36.59 18.76 -42.65
N GLY A 432 35.71 18.95 -41.66
CA GLY A 432 34.35 18.43 -41.64
C GLY A 432 34.22 17.00 -41.10
N SER A 433 35.33 16.29 -40.86
CA SER A 433 35.30 14.98 -40.20
C SER A 433 34.80 15.12 -38.75
N ALA A 434 34.03 14.15 -38.28
CA ALA A 434 33.36 14.22 -36.99
C ALA A 434 33.37 12.89 -36.23
N HIS A 435 33.20 12.98 -34.92
CA HIS A 435 33.00 11.90 -33.98
C HIS A 435 31.94 12.35 -32.98
N LEU A 436 30.77 11.72 -32.99
CA LEU A 436 29.55 12.28 -32.38
C LEU A 436 29.07 11.57 -31.12
N ASP A 437 29.72 10.46 -30.78
CA ASP A 437 29.31 9.57 -29.71
C ASP A 437 30.56 8.95 -29.10
N SER A 438 30.73 9.15 -27.79
CA SER A 438 31.94 8.76 -27.08
C SER A 438 31.63 8.46 -25.61
N GLN A 439 32.26 7.40 -25.09
CA GLN A 439 32.29 7.07 -23.66
C GLN A 439 33.72 6.96 -23.14
N GLY A 440 34.61 6.38 -23.97
CA GLY A 440 35.96 6.08 -23.57
C GLY A 440 36.01 5.00 -22.49
N THR A 441 36.99 5.10 -21.60
CA THR A 441 37.19 4.10 -20.55
C THR A 441 36.40 4.37 -19.27
N GLY A 442 35.79 5.54 -19.15
CA GLY A 442 34.96 5.95 -18.02
C GLY A 442 33.52 5.47 -18.15
N ILE A 443 32.68 5.85 -17.19
CA ILE A 443 31.27 5.43 -17.14
C ILE A 443 30.33 6.39 -17.90
N ILE A 444 30.83 7.57 -18.28
CA ILE A 444 30.03 8.64 -18.88
C ILE A 444 30.09 8.58 -20.40
N ARG A 445 28.94 8.38 -21.03
CA ARG A 445 28.76 8.52 -22.48
C ARG A 445 28.07 9.83 -22.81
N ILE A 446 28.64 10.59 -23.75
CA ILE A 446 28.04 11.82 -24.27
C ILE A 446 27.87 11.72 -25.78
N ASN A 447 26.69 12.08 -26.27
CA ASN A 447 26.37 12.07 -27.70
C ASN A 447 25.32 13.14 -28.09
N THR A 448 24.84 13.05 -29.33
CA THR A 448 23.78 13.92 -29.90
C THR A 448 23.99 15.43 -29.71
N PRO A 449 25.13 16.01 -30.14
CA PRO A 449 25.31 17.46 -30.10
C PRO A 449 24.29 18.18 -31.00
N SER A 450 23.60 19.19 -30.48
CA SER A 450 22.51 19.88 -31.21
C SER A 450 22.98 20.92 -32.24
N SER A 451 24.23 21.39 -32.15
CA SER A 451 24.78 22.43 -33.04
C SER A 451 26.20 22.13 -33.51
N LEU A 452 26.36 21.03 -34.23
CA LEU A 452 27.66 20.64 -34.77
C LEU A 452 28.01 21.39 -36.07
N SER A 453 29.17 22.05 -36.05
CA SER A 453 29.81 22.65 -37.21
C SER A 453 31.33 22.50 -37.09
N PRO A 454 32.12 22.76 -38.14
CA PRO A 454 33.57 22.61 -38.10
C PRO A 454 34.22 23.41 -36.96
N ASP A 455 35.29 22.85 -36.38
CA ASP A 455 36.08 23.38 -35.25
C ASP A 455 35.35 23.43 -33.90
N LYS A 456 34.48 22.44 -33.63
CA LYS A 456 33.75 22.34 -32.36
C LYS A 456 34.07 21.03 -31.65
N PHE A 457 34.51 21.08 -30.39
CA PHE A 457 34.83 19.89 -29.58
C PHE A 457 34.38 20.04 -28.13
N LEU A 458 33.94 18.93 -27.55
CA LEU A 458 33.68 18.77 -26.13
C LEU A 458 34.51 17.60 -25.63
N PHE A 459 35.27 17.82 -24.57
CA PHE A 459 36.02 16.81 -23.87
C PHE A 459 35.57 16.76 -22.41
N TRP A 460 35.65 15.60 -21.80
CA TRP A 460 35.44 15.42 -20.36
C TRP A 460 36.42 14.40 -19.81
N GLY A 461 36.88 14.61 -18.58
CA GLY A 461 37.70 13.67 -17.82
C GLY A 461 37.35 13.70 -16.34
N GLU A 462 37.76 12.66 -15.62
CA GLU A 462 37.41 12.44 -14.21
C GLU A 462 38.59 12.71 -13.27
N ASP A 463 38.31 13.11 -12.02
CA ASP A 463 39.31 13.48 -11.02
C ASP A 463 40.01 12.29 -10.35
N VAL A 464 39.38 11.11 -10.36
CA VAL A 464 39.85 9.91 -9.68
C VAL A 464 40.23 8.82 -10.68
N LYS A 465 41.52 8.44 -10.70
CA LYS A 465 42.07 7.40 -11.59
C LYS A 465 41.30 6.06 -11.53
N GLU A 466 41.05 5.58 -10.31
CA GLU A 466 40.39 4.29 -10.04
C GLU A 466 39.18 4.51 -9.11
N ALA A 467 38.12 5.14 -9.65
CA ALA A 467 36.89 5.42 -8.91
C ALA A 467 36.09 4.14 -8.59
N ASN A 468 35.52 4.09 -7.38
CA ASN A 468 34.52 3.11 -6.95
C ASN A 468 33.07 3.59 -7.18
N TYR A 469 32.90 4.85 -7.61
CA TYR A 469 31.62 5.51 -7.87
C TYR A 469 30.63 5.39 -6.69
N SER A 470 31.12 5.67 -5.48
CA SER A 470 30.33 5.79 -4.24
C SER A 470 29.77 7.20 -4.02
N PHE A 471 28.71 7.28 -3.23
CA PHE A 471 28.10 8.54 -2.81
C PHE A 471 28.42 8.86 -1.36
N SER A 472 28.60 10.15 -1.08
CA SER A 472 28.67 10.70 0.27
C SER A 472 27.73 11.89 0.42
N SER A 473 27.29 12.16 1.65
CA SER A 473 26.40 13.27 1.92
C SER A 473 27.07 14.61 1.59
N SER A 474 26.46 15.41 0.70
CA SER A 474 27.08 16.59 0.10
C SER A 474 27.38 17.74 1.05
N ALA A 475 26.43 18.06 1.93
CA ALA A 475 26.54 19.08 2.95
C ALA A 475 25.49 18.84 4.04
N SER A 476 25.72 19.38 5.25
CA SER A 476 24.77 19.30 6.36
C SER A 476 23.49 20.12 6.17
N THR A 477 23.34 20.82 5.03
CA THR A 477 22.26 21.77 4.78
C THR A 477 21.32 21.39 3.63
N ASP A 478 21.73 20.48 2.75
CA ASP A 478 20.88 19.97 1.65
C ASP A 478 20.50 18.48 1.83
N TYR A 479 21.26 17.73 2.63
CA TYR A 479 20.96 16.31 2.95
C TYR A 479 20.79 15.43 1.68
N LEU A 480 21.53 15.76 0.63
CA LEU A 480 21.60 14.98 -0.60
C LEU A 480 22.81 14.05 -0.56
N GLU A 481 22.67 12.91 -1.23
CA GLU A 481 23.78 12.00 -1.47
C GLU A 481 24.42 12.38 -2.81
N ARG A 482 25.71 12.74 -2.81
CA ARG A 482 26.44 13.20 -3.98
C ARG A 482 27.58 12.25 -4.31
N LEU A 483 27.75 11.96 -5.59
CA LEU A 483 28.81 11.08 -6.05
C LEU A 483 30.19 11.72 -5.77
N ASP A 484 31.09 10.94 -5.18
CA ASP A 484 32.42 11.42 -4.77
C ASP A 484 33.27 11.82 -5.98
N THR A 485 33.09 11.11 -7.10
CA THR A 485 33.79 11.37 -8.37
C THR A 485 33.18 12.55 -9.10
N LYS A 486 34.05 13.39 -9.67
CA LYS A 486 33.67 14.57 -10.44
C LYS A 486 34.27 14.50 -11.81
N TRP A 487 33.60 15.13 -12.76
CA TRP A 487 34.12 15.35 -14.10
C TRP A 487 34.27 16.83 -14.37
N ARG A 488 35.19 17.14 -15.27
CA ARG A 488 35.41 18.50 -15.75
C ARG A 488 35.44 18.51 -17.28
N VAL A 489 34.90 19.58 -17.88
CA VAL A 489 34.74 19.67 -19.34
C VAL A 489 35.62 20.76 -19.96
N SER A 490 36.27 20.44 -21.08
CA SER A 490 36.88 21.44 -21.98
C SER A 490 36.04 21.59 -23.23
N LYS A 491 35.69 22.83 -23.57
CA LYS A 491 34.82 23.16 -24.69
C LYS A 491 35.54 24.06 -25.69
N ARG A 492 35.81 23.52 -26.87
CA ARG A 492 36.28 24.30 -28.02
C ARG A 492 35.10 24.71 -28.86
N ASN A 493 34.73 25.98 -28.78
CA ASN A 493 33.53 26.55 -29.42
C ASN A 493 32.22 25.84 -28.99
N ASP A 494 31.08 26.46 -29.32
CA ASP A 494 29.80 25.98 -28.81
C ASP A 494 29.12 24.94 -29.73
N LEU A 495 29.05 23.69 -29.29
CA LEU A 495 28.36 22.59 -29.97
C LEU A 495 26.88 22.44 -29.58
N GLY A 496 26.35 23.38 -28.79
CA GLY A 496 24.98 23.32 -28.27
C GLY A 496 24.86 22.37 -27.08
N THR A 497 23.67 21.79 -26.95
CA THR A 497 23.32 20.79 -25.94
C THR A 497 23.70 19.38 -26.38
N VAL A 498 23.84 18.48 -25.42
CA VAL A 498 24.19 17.05 -25.62
C VAL A 498 23.26 16.14 -24.80
N SER A 499 23.30 14.84 -25.08
CA SER A 499 22.73 13.84 -24.18
C SER A 499 23.86 13.17 -23.40
N LEU A 500 23.65 12.95 -22.11
CA LEU A 500 24.56 12.26 -21.20
C LEU A 500 23.91 10.99 -20.68
N SER A 501 24.65 9.88 -20.64
CA SER A 501 24.15 8.62 -20.09
C SER A 501 25.22 7.81 -19.34
N LEU A 502 24.76 6.94 -18.44
CA LEU A 502 25.59 5.96 -17.70
C LEU A 502 24.77 4.73 -17.30
N LYS A 503 25.43 3.60 -17.03
CA LYS A 503 24.75 2.40 -16.53
C LYS A 503 24.48 2.55 -15.03
N ALA A 504 23.28 2.19 -14.59
CA ALA A 504 22.94 2.11 -13.17
C ALA A 504 23.81 1.09 -12.42
N SER A 505 24.27 0.04 -13.11
CA SER A 505 25.17 -0.99 -12.55
C SER A 505 26.57 -0.49 -12.23
N ASP A 506 26.96 0.67 -12.75
CA ASP A 506 28.29 1.25 -12.50
C ASP A 506 28.31 2.10 -11.23
N LEU A 507 27.15 2.35 -10.61
CA LEU A 507 26.99 3.15 -9.40
C LEU A 507 26.85 2.28 -8.15
N THR A 508 27.44 2.73 -7.04
CA THR A 508 27.26 2.11 -5.72
C THR A 508 26.43 3.04 -4.83
N PHE A 509 25.12 2.79 -4.77
CA PHE A 509 24.20 3.54 -3.90
C PHE A 509 24.35 3.16 -2.43
N ASN A 510 24.05 4.11 -1.54
CA ASN A 510 24.08 3.89 -0.09
C ASN A 510 22.87 3.06 0.38
N SER A 511 21.77 3.09 -0.38
CA SER A 511 20.60 2.24 -0.19
C SER A 511 20.21 1.53 -1.50
N SER A 512 19.72 0.29 -1.40
CA SER A 512 19.48 -0.61 -2.54
C SER A 512 17.99 -0.74 -2.92
N ASN A 513 17.13 0.17 -2.43
CA ASN A 513 15.67 -0.01 -2.44
C ASN A 513 14.93 0.64 -3.64
N GLY A 514 15.63 0.95 -4.74
CA GLY A 514 14.99 1.22 -6.04
C GLY A 514 14.38 2.62 -6.24
N CYS A 515 14.62 3.57 -5.35
CA CYS A 515 14.09 4.95 -5.45
C CYS A 515 15.23 5.98 -5.47
N ASN A 516 16.20 5.72 -6.34
CA ASN A 516 17.32 6.61 -6.58
C ASN A 516 16.96 7.51 -7.76
N ASP A 517 16.15 8.55 -7.50
CA ASP A 517 15.88 9.62 -8.47
C ASP A 517 17.17 10.44 -8.67
N LEU A 518 18.05 9.86 -9.47
CA LEU A 518 19.37 10.38 -9.73
C LEU A 518 19.24 11.63 -10.59
N LYS A 519 19.95 12.68 -10.21
CA LYS A 519 20.06 13.92 -10.98
C LYS A 519 21.48 14.12 -11.42
N LEU A 520 21.66 14.65 -12.63
CA LEU A 520 22.93 15.20 -13.08
C LEU A 520 23.00 16.67 -12.62
N ILE A 521 24.11 17.05 -12.01
CA ILE A 521 24.36 18.43 -11.62
C ILE A 521 25.59 19.00 -12.32
N VAL A 522 25.45 20.22 -12.84
CA VAL A 522 26.51 20.95 -13.55
C VAL A 522 26.76 22.29 -12.86
N SER A 523 28.02 22.65 -12.64
CA SER A 523 28.40 23.86 -11.92
C SER A 523 29.72 24.42 -12.43
N SER A 524 29.92 25.73 -12.28
CA SER A 524 31.23 26.37 -12.50
C SER A 524 32.19 26.22 -11.32
N THR A 525 31.74 25.65 -10.19
CA THR A 525 32.54 25.41 -8.98
C THR A 525 32.48 23.95 -8.54
N SER A 526 33.57 23.45 -7.96
CA SER A 526 33.70 22.05 -7.55
C SER A 526 32.95 21.68 -6.25
N ASP A 527 32.39 22.68 -5.55
CA ASP A 527 31.55 22.51 -4.35
C ASP A 527 30.06 22.35 -4.67
N PHE A 528 29.64 22.67 -5.91
CA PHE A 528 28.27 22.62 -6.38
C PHE A 528 27.27 23.44 -5.53
N LEU A 529 27.72 24.51 -4.86
CA LEU A 529 26.83 25.40 -4.09
C LEU A 529 25.85 26.15 -5.01
N SER A 530 26.26 26.45 -6.24
CA SER A 530 25.41 26.96 -7.31
C SER A 530 25.50 26.01 -8.50
N LYS A 531 24.37 25.38 -8.87
CA LYS A 531 24.34 24.30 -9.85
C LYS A 531 23.09 24.36 -10.72
N THR A 532 23.21 23.84 -11.94
CA THR A 532 22.09 23.49 -12.81
C THR A 532 21.82 22.01 -12.68
N THR A 533 20.56 21.63 -12.45
CA THR A 533 20.15 20.24 -12.24
C THR A 533 19.37 19.74 -13.46
N TYR A 534 19.68 18.52 -13.89
CA TYR A 534 19.00 17.82 -14.98
C TYR A 534 18.46 16.49 -14.45
N ASP A 535 17.21 16.19 -14.78
CA ASP A 535 16.59 14.91 -14.45
C ASP A 535 17.21 13.78 -15.29
N LEU A 536 17.50 12.64 -14.65
CA LEU A 536 17.91 11.44 -15.36
C LEU A 536 16.74 10.46 -15.42
N VAL A 537 16.40 10.03 -16.63
CA VAL A 537 15.41 8.98 -16.85
C VAL A 537 16.12 7.63 -16.83
N LEU A 538 15.70 6.74 -15.93
CA LEU A 538 16.17 5.35 -15.88
C LEU A 538 15.33 4.49 -16.85
N SER A 539 15.95 3.95 -17.89
CA SER A 539 15.32 3.00 -18.80
C SER A 539 16.30 1.92 -19.22
N GLY A 540 15.90 0.65 -19.17
CA GLY A 540 16.76 -0.48 -19.53
C GLY A 540 18.06 -0.58 -18.72
N GLY A 541 18.09 -0.09 -17.47
CA GLY A 541 19.28 -0.05 -16.62
C GLY A 541 20.25 1.10 -16.91
N VAL A 542 19.83 2.09 -17.71
CA VAL A 542 20.63 3.25 -18.10
C VAL A 542 19.95 4.53 -17.66
N TYR A 543 20.70 5.39 -16.97
CA TYR A 543 20.28 6.75 -16.67
C TYR A 543 20.64 7.66 -17.84
N THR A 544 19.69 8.47 -18.32
CA THR A 544 19.90 9.40 -19.44
C THR A 544 19.34 10.78 -19.15
N ALA A 545 20.13 11.82 -19.40
CA ALA A 545 19.72 13.21 -19.40
C ALA A 545 19.91 13.78 -20.80
N THR A 546 18.87 14.44 -21.32
CA THR A 546 18.89 15.09 -22.64
C THR A 546 19.01 16.60 -22.49
N GLU A 547 19.41 17.26 -23.56
CA GLU A 547 19.52 18.74 -23.62
C GLU A 547 20.47 19.33 -22.57
N VAL A 548 21.47 18.57 -22.14
CA VAL A 548 22.48 19.02 -21.17
C VAL A 548 23.34 20.10 -21.81
N SER A 549 23.41 21.27 -21.17
CA SER A 549 24.26 22.38 -21.58
C SER A 549 25.48 22.49 -20.68
N PHE A 550 26.65 22.50 -21.30
CA PHE A 550 27.93 22.75 -20.64
C PHE A 550 28.54 24.08 -21.10
N SER A 551 29.01 24.87 -20.14
CA SER A 551 29.98 25.94 -20.36
C SER A 551 31.41 25.37 -20.36
N ASP A 552 32.36 26.13 -20.89
CA ASP A 552 33.76 25.75 -20.80
C ASP A 552 34.23 25.76 -19.33
N ASN A 553 34.97 24.74 -18.92
CA ASN A 553 35.48 24.51 -17.56
C ASN A 553 34.44 24.09 -16.50
N ASP A 554 33.22 23.72 -16.89
CA ASP A 554 32.21 23.26 -15.93
C ASP A 554 32.62 21.93 -15.26
N TYR A 555 32.26 21.82 -13.98
CA TYR A 555 32.22 20.58 -13.22
C TYR A 555 30.86 19.91 -13.38
N PHE A 556 30.83 18.58 -13.39
CA PHE A 556 29.60 17.85 -13.20
C PHE A 556 29.77 16.60 -12.33
N THR A 557 28.69 16.20 -11.68
CA THR A 557 28.57 14.96 -10.90
C THR A 557 27.09 14.59 -10.74
N PHE A 558 26.78 13.59 -9.92
CA PHE A 558 25.42 13.08 -9.69
C PHE A 558 24.99 13.23 -8.25
N GLU A 559 23.69 13.45 -8.03
CA GLU A 559 23.10 13.45 -6.69
C GLU A 559 21.73 12.78 -6.66
N TYR A 560 21.33 12.26 -5.50
CA TYR A 560 19.98 11.73 -5.28
C TYR A 560 19.56 11.96 -3.82
N VAL A 561 18.27 11.77 -3.56
CA VAL A 561 17.71 11.79 -2.21
C VAL A 561 17.66 10.37 -1.67
N ASP A 562 18.21 10.16 -0.46
CA ASP A 562 17.93 8.94 0.33
C ASP A 562 17.21 9.23 1.65
N THR A 563 17.42 10.44 2.20
CA THR A 563 16.93 10.82 3.53
C THR A 563 16.07 12.08 3.46
N ILE A 564 14.86 11.95 3.99
CA ILE A 564 14.00 13.06 4.38
C ILE A 564 14.45 13.51 5.76
N VAL A 565 14.76 14.79 5.90
CA VAL A 565 15.28 15.32 7.16
C VAL A 565 14.34 16.36 7.73
N LEU A 566 13.96 16.17 8.99
CA LEU A 566 13.23 17.12 9.80
C LEU A 566 14.22 17.71 10.81
N ASP A 567 14.74 18.91 10.54
CA ASP A 567 15.77 19.57 11.36
C ASP A 567 15.26 20.92 11.88
N GLY A 568 14.87 20.96 13.16
CA GLY A 568 14.32 22.17 13.74
C GLY A 568 12.93 22.48 13.20
N THR A 569 12.79 23.64 12.56
CA THR A 569 11.57 24.08 11.86
C THR A 569 11.64 23.86 10.36
N THR A 570 12.70 23.22 9.85
CA THR A 570 12.93 23.06 8.42
C THR A 570 12.81 21.58 8.05
N ALA A 571 12.11 21.31 6.96
CA ALA A 571 11.96 19.97 6.42
C ALA A 571 12.63 19.91 5.03
N TYR A 572 13.32 18.81 4.74
CA TYR A 572 14.09 18.61 3.52
C TYR A 572 13.67 17.32 2.84
N ASN A 573 13.59 17.37 1.52
CA ASN A 573 13.51 16.22 0.61
C ASN A 573 12.24 15.36 0.65
N GLY A 574 11.30 15.60 1.56
CA GLY A 574 9.99 14.92 1.53
C GLY A 574 9.03 15.52 0.49
N SER A 575 8.12 14.69 -0.02
CA SER A 575 7.22 15.05 -1.12
C SER A 575 6.16 16.11 -0.76
N SER A 576 5.99 16.42 0.53
CA SER A 576 5.04 17.41 1.03
C SER A 576 5.74 18.57 1.72
N SER A 577 6.11 19.60 0.95
CA SER A 577 6.85 20.76 1.47
C SER A 577 8.10 20.37 2.28
N GLY A 578 8.78 19.31 1.86
CA GLY A 578 9.96 18.75 2.55
C GLY A 578 9.65 17.72 3.64
N LYS A 579 8.38 17.52 4.02
CA LYS A 579 7.94 16.47 4.97
C LYS A 579 7.50 15.21 4.22
N PRO A 580 7.53 14.03 4.87
CA PRO A 580 7.11 12.80 4.23
C PRO A 580 5.59 12.73 4.04
N ASN A 581 5.14 12.08 2.96
CA ASN A 581 3.76 11.66 2.74
C ASN A 581 3.70 10.20 2.24
N SER A 582 2.54 9.75 1.76
CA SER A 582 2.32 8.36 1.35
C SER A 582 3.16 7.91 0.12
N SER A 583 3.76 8.83 -0.63
CA SER A 583 4.62 8.53 -1.79
C SER A 583 6.10 8.34 -1.43
N ASP A 584 6.49 8.61 -0.19
CA ASP A 584 7.89 8.66 0.26
C ASP A 584 8.42 7.32 0.81
N GLY A 585 7.75 6.20 0.50
CA GLY A 585 7.96 4.88 1.11
C GLY A 585 9.38 4.31 1.00
N CYS A 586 10.21 4.89 0.13
CA CYS A 586 11.57 4.44 -0.10
C CYS A 586 12.63 5.17 0.73
N TYR A 587 12.29 6.34 1.29
CA TYR A 587 13.26 7.21 1.95
C TYR A 587 13.37 6.89 3.44
N LYS A 588 14.54 7.17 4.01
CA LYS A 588 14.70 7.23 5.46
C LYS A 588 14.17 8.56 5.98
N LEU A 589 13.44 8.56 7.07
CA LEU A 589 13.06 9.76 7.80
C LEU A 589 14.02 9.99 8.97
N LEU A 590 14.77 11.08 8.97
CA LEU A 590 15.64 11.50 10.07
C LEU A 590 15.04 12.72 10.78
N VAL A 591 14.83 12.62 12.09
CA VAL A 591 14.25 13.69 12.91
C VAL A 591 15.29 14.20 13.91
N LYS A 592 15.61 15.50 13.82
CA LYS A 592 16.69 16.17 14.55
C LYS A 592 16.17 17.32 15.41
N ASN A 593 16.67 17.39 16.64
CA ASN A 593 16.71 18.54 17.55
C ASN A 593 15.43 19.38 17.86
N THR A 594 14.22 18.98 17.46
CA THR A 594 12.95 19.60 17.90
C THR A 594 11.76 18.63 17.77
N SER A 595 10.56 19.09 18.15
CA SER A 595 9.29 18.46 17.82
C SER A 595 8.78 18.95 16.47
N LEU A 596 8.39 18.03 15.58
CA LEU A 596 7.71 18.36 14.32
C LEU A 596 6.53 17.41 14.09
N GLU A 597 5.43 17.99 13.60
CA GLU A 597 4.18 17.30 13.30
C GLU A 597 4.10 16.86 11.83
N LEU A 598 3.72 15.61 11.62
CA LEU A 598 3.19 15.11 10.37
C LEU A 598 1.77 15.66 10.19
N LEU A 599 1.48 16.20 9.01
CA LEU A 599 0.19 16.83 8.68
C LEU A 599 -0.67 15.98 7.75
N GLU A 600 -0.11 14.87 7.27
CA GLU A 600 -0.79 13.86 6.47
C GLU A 600 -0.15 12.49 6.72
N THR A 601 -0.82 11.42 6.28
CA THR A 601 -0.33 10.04 6.38
C THR A 601 0.96 9.87 5.56
N ALA A 602 1.95 9.22 6.15
CA ALA A 602 3.29 9.09 5.59
C ALA A 602 3.73 7.62 5.51
N ASN A 603 4.41 7.29 4.41
CA ASN A 603 5.08 6.00 4.24
C ASN A 603 6.57 6.27 4.12
N VAL A 604 7.41 5.53 4.85
CA VAL A 604 8.87 5.65 4.81
C VAL A 604 9.52 4.28 4.95
N ARG A 605 10.78 4.18 4.51
CA ARG A 605 11.57 2.95 4.61
C ARG A 605 12.03 2.70 6.04
N GLU A 606 12.64 3.72 6.62
CA GLU A 606 13.28 3.68 7.93
C GLU A 606 12.96 4.98 8.66
N VAL A 607 12.96 4.95 9.99
CA VAL A 607 12.84 6.15 10.82
C VAL A 607 14.03 6.20 11.77
N GLU A 608 14.67 7.36 11.88
CA GLU A 608 15.65 7.68 12.91
C GLU A 608 15.18 8.92 13.66
N VAL A 609 15.02 8.81 14.98
CA VAL A 609 14.69 9.93 15.86
C VAL A 609 15.85 10.14 16.81
N GLU A 610 16.60 11.23 16.63
CA GLU A 610 17.79 11.55 17.42
C GLU A 610 17.44 11.85 18.90
N PRO A 611 18.41 11.73 19.83
CA PRO A 611 18.20 12.10 21.23
C PRO A 611 17.63 13.51 21.40
N GLY A 612 16.49 13.62 22.08
CA GLY A 612 15.81 14.90 22.34
C GLY A 612 14.89 15.41 21.22
N ALA A 613 14.88 14.75 20.06
CA ALA A 613 13.92 15.01 19.00
C ALA A 613 12.56 14.35 19.28
N LYS A 614 11.49 14.88 18.67
CA LYS A 614 10.15 14.26 18.73
C LYS A 614 9.47 14.22 17.36
N LEU A 615 9.08 13.03 16.95
CA LEU A 615 8.22 12.81 15.79
C LEU A 615 6.76 12.76 16.26
N VAL A 616 5.96 13.76 15.88
CA VAL A 616 4.55 13.84 16.27
C VAL A 616 3.69 13.44 15.07
N VAL A 617 2.87 12.41 15.23
CA VAL A 617 1.89 11.98 14.23
C VAL A 617 0.53 12.50 14.68
N ASN A 618 -0.02 13.46 13.94
CA ASN A 618 -1.27 14.12 14.31
C ASN A 618 -2.47 13.15 14.22
N SER A 619 -3.54 13.53 14.93
CA SER A 619 -4.83 12.84 14.97
C SER A 619 -5.26 12.31 13.61
N GLU A 620 -5.73 11.06 13.59
CA GLU A 620 -6.19 10.32 12.42
C GLU A 620 -5.15 9.97 11.36
N LEU A 621 -3.86 10.22 11.57
CA LEU A 621 -2.81 9.93 10.56
C LEU A 621 -2.07 8.61 10.81
N GLY A 622 -1.60 8.00 9.73
CA GLY A 622 -0.75 6.82 9.77
C GLY A 622 0.70 7.13 9.45
N LEU A 623 1.63 6.53 10.19
CA LEU A 623 3.04 6.45 9.81
C LEU A 623 3.38 4.98 9.51
N THR A 624 3.62 4.66 8.24
CA THR A 624 4.03 3.32 7.81
C THR A 624 5.55 3.25 7.66
N VAL A 625 6.18 2.25 8.28
CA VAL A 625 7.63 1.99 8.23
C VAL A 625 7.88 0.58 7.72
N SER A 626 8.55 0.44 6.58
CA SER A 626 8.73 -0.88 5.94
C SER A 626 9.95 -1.67 6.44
N LYS A 627 10.93 -1.03 7.08
CA LYS A 627 12.11 -1.67 7.70
C LYS A 627 12.19 -1.36 9.20
N GLY A 628 13.27 -0.72 9.66
CA GLY A 628 13.58 -0.51 11.06
C GLY A 628 13.36 0.92 11.54
N ILE A 629 13.34 1.07 12.87
CA ILE A 629 13.31 2.37 13.54
C ILE A 629 14.48 2.44 14.52
N GLN A 630 15.33 3.45 14.37
CA GLN A 630 16.29 3.85 15.39
C GLN A 630 15.67 4.96 16.24
N LEU A 631 15.23 4.62 17.44
CA LEU A 631 14.45 5.47 18.32
C LEU A 631 15.30 5.87 19.54
N ASP A 632 15.94 7.04 19.49
CA ASP A 632 16.66 7.63 20.62
C ASP A 632 15.94 8.85 21.23
N GLY A 633 14.98 9.44 20.48
CA GLY A 633 14.02 10.45 20.94
C GLY A 633 12.59 9.89 21.14
N ASP A 634 11.57 10.72 20.91
CA ASP A 634 10.17 10.32 21.12
C ASP A 634 9.39 10.18 19.80
N ILE A 635 8.51 9.18 19.71
CA ILE A 635 7.37 9.17 18.77
C ILE A 635 6.10 9.44 19.58
N ARG A 636 5.28 10.40 19.13
CA ARG A 636 4.03 10.81 19.78
C ARG A 636 2.87 10.55 18.82
N LEU A 637 2.02 9.57 19.13
CA LEU A 637 0.77 9.33 18.41
C LEU A 637 -0.34 10.11 19.11
N ILE A 638 -0.91 11.10 18.42
CA ILE A 638 -1.97 11.96 18.96
C ILE A 638 -3.32 11.37 18.59
N ASP A 639 -4.23 11.22 19.55
CA ASP A 639 -5.59 10.67 19.35
C ASP A 639 -5.55 9.35 18.55
N GLY A 640 -6.29 9.23 17.44
CA GLY A 640 -6.35 8.05 16.56
C GLY A 640 -5.13 7.78 15.67
N ALA A 641 -4.00 8.46 15.90
CA ALA A 641 -2.78 8.27 15.11
C ALA A 641 -2.17 6.87 15.31
N GLN A 642 -1.57 6.33 14.24
CA GLN A 642 -1.09 4.93 14.22
C GLN A 642 0.32 4.80 13.65
N LEU A 643 1.08 3.85 14.21
CA LEU A 643 2.40 3.44 13.72
C LEU A 643 2.32 2.01 13.15
N ILE A 644 2.47 1.91 11.84
CA ILE A 644 2.36 0.66 11.09
C ILE A 644 3.77 0.22 10.69
N GLN A 645 4.14 -1.02 11.01
CA GLN A 645 5.45 -1.57 10.66
C GLN A 645 5.24 -2.82 9.81
N GLN A 646 5.94 -2.94 8.69
CA GLN A 646 5.65 -3.98 7.67
C GLN A 646 6.77 -5.01 7.49
N HIS A 647 7.88 -4.90 8.23
CA HIS A 647 8.98 -5.86 8.13
C HIS A 647 8.57 -7.24 8.70
N THR A 648 9.34 -8.28 8.42
CA THR A 648 9.10 -9.65 8.91
C THR A 648 10.25 -10.11 9.80
N GLY A 649 9.99 -11.04 10.72
CA GLY A 649 10.98 -11.58 11.64
C GLY A 649 11.01 -10.84 12.97
N THR A 650 12.16 -10.84 13.64
CA THR A 650 12.31 -10.23 14.96
C THR A 650 12.26 -8.70 14.90
N SER A 651 11.98 -8.08 16.05
CA SER A 651 12.04 -6.62 16.24
C SER A 651 13.24 -5.96 15.55
N LEU A 652 12.98 -4.89 14.81
CA LEU A 652 13.98 -4.03 14.17
C LEU A 652 14.04 -2.63 14.81
N ILE A 653 13.42 -2.46 15.98
CA ILE A 653 13.56 -1.25 16.79
C ILE A 653 14.88 -1.28 17.54
N THR A 654 15.60 -0.16 17.51
CA THR A 654 16.81 0.06 18.32
C THR A 654 16.74 1.41 19.04
N GLY A 655 17.61 1.64 20.02
CA GLY A 655 17.69 2.90 20.77
C GLY A 655 16.97 2.90 22.13
N THR A 656 17.03 4.03 22.84
CA THR A 656 16.49 4.19 24.21
C THR A 656 15.31 5.16 24.33
N GLY A 657 14.83 5.63 23.19
CA GLY A 657 13.68 6.51 23.06
C GLY A 657 12.35 5.81 23.30
N LYS A 658 11.25 6.55 23.12
CA LYS A 658 9.92 6.12 23.58
C LYS A 658 8.82 6.40 22.57
N LEU A 659 7.91 5.45 22.42
CA LEU A 659 6.59 5.68 21.86
C LEU A 659 5.64 6.16 22.96
N PHE A 660 4.81 7.15 22.65
CA PHE A 660 3.63 7.53 23.43
C PHE A 660 2.39 7.30 22.57
N VAL A 661 1.46 6.50 23.10
CA VAL A 661 0.20 6.18 22.44
C VAL A 661 -0.89 6.04 23.48
N ASP A 662 -2.05 6.61 23.21
CA ASP A 662 -3.17 6.63 24.13
C ASP A 662 -4.12 5.46 23.89
N GLN A 663 -4.79 5.05 24.96
CA GLN A 663 -5.93 4.14 24.91
C GLN A 663 -6.98 4.58 25.92
N ASN A 664 -8.20 4.80 25.45
CA ASN A 664 -9.28 5.26 26.27
C ASN A 664 -10.11 4.11 26.85
N SER A 665 -10.53 4.24 28.11
CA SER A 665 -11.45 3.31 28.77
C SER A 665 -12.77 4.00 29.03
N GLU A 666 -13.86 3.47 28.47
CA GLU A 666 -15.22 3.97 28.69
C GLU A 666 -15.86 3.37 29.97
N VAL A 667 -15.16 2.49 30.67
CA VAL A 667 -15.68 1.77 31.84
C VAL A 667 -15.75 2.72 33.04
N LYS A 668 -16.92 3.35 33.23
CA LYS A 668 -17.27 4.24 34.36
C LYS A 668 -17.45 3.50 35.70
N SER A 669 -16.52 2.64 36.08
CA SER A 669 -16.68 1.80 37.28
C SER A 669 -15.36 1.42 37.93
N LYS A 670 -15.39 1.30 39.27
CA LYS A 670 -14.30 0.70 40.07
C LYS A 670 -14.45 -0.81 40.19
N TYR A 671 -15.60 -1.35 39.78
CA TYR A 671 -15.99 -2.75 40.00
C TYR A 671 -15.84 -3.62 38.76
N LEU A 672 -15.86 -3.02 37.58
CA LEU A 672 -15.82 -3.68 36.27
C LEU A 672 -14.40 -3.70 35.71
N TYR A 673 -14.09 -4.71 34.90
CA TYR A 673 -12.76 -4.89 34.32
C TYR A 673 -12.64 -4.20 32.96
N ASN A 674 -11.44 -3.70 32.70
CA ASN A 674 -10.92 -3.41 31.38
C ASN A 674 -10.05 -4.59 30.92
N TYR A 675 -9.99 -4.84 29.61
CA TYR A 675 -9.20 -5.92 29.01
C TYR A 675 -8.20 -5.30 28.04
N PHE A 676 -6.96 -5.10 28.50
CA PHE A 676 -5.93 -4.39 27.72
C PHE A 676 -4.73 -5.30 27.40
N ALA A 677 -4.04 -5.01 26.31
CA ALA A 677 -2.69 -5.47 25.99
C ALA A 677 -1.78 -4.26 25.87
N SER A 678 -0.46 -4.46 25.86
CA SER A 678 0.46 -3.33 25.69
C SER A 678 0.95 -3.21 24.24
N PRO A 679 0.86 -2.02 23.61
CA PRO A 679 1.45 -1.74 22.30
C PRO A 679 2.96 -1.49 22.35
N VAL A 680 3.53 -1.49 23.56
CA VAL A 680 4.94 -1.23 23.86
C VAL A 680 5.50 -2.25 24.85
N VAL A 681 6.80 -2.46 24.86
CA VAL A 681 7.54 -3.15 25.93
C VAL A 681 8.25 -2.17 26.85
N THR A 682 8.66 -2.66 28.03
CA THR A 682 9.54 -1.91 28.92
C THR A 682 10.82 -1.56 28.17
N ILE A 683 11.29 -0.32 28.29
CA ILE A 683 12.46 0.17 27.55
C ILE A 683 13.67 -0.71 27.84
N GLY A 684 14.28 -1.24 26.77
CA GLY A 684 15.45 -2.13 26.86
C GLY A 684 15.15 -3.57 27.24
N GLU A 685 13.88 -3.96 27.33
CA GLU A 685 13.42 -5.33 27.61
C GLU A 685 12.57 -5.87 26.44
N SER A 686 12.34 -7.20 26.42
CA SER A 686 11.49 -7.87 25.43
C SER A 686 10.07 -8.18 25.95
N THR A 687 9.78 -7.74 27.17
CA THR A 687 8.53 -7.96 27.92
C THR A 687 8.10 -6.65 28.57
N TYR A 688 6.90 -6.61 29.16
CA TYR A 688 6.42 -5.45 29.89
C TYR A 688 5.83 -5.78 31.25
N LYS A 689 5.87 -4.79 32.15
CA LYS A 689 5.08 -4.75 33.38
C LYS A 689 4.02 -3.66 33.26
N VAL A 690 2.78 -3.91 33.66
CA VAL A 690 1.70 -2.90 33.56
C VAL A 690 2.12 -1.57 34.19
N ALA A 691 2.72 -1.59 35.39
CA ALA A 691 3.20 -0.37 36.06
C ALA A 691 4.34 0.37 35.31
N SER A 692 5.08 -0.35 34.46
CA SER A 692 6.20 0.23 33.71
C SER A 692 5.75 0.94 32.43
N VAL A 693 4.71 0.44 31.75
CA VAL A 693 4.27 0.94 30.43
C VAL A 693 2.98 1.75 30.47
N MET A 694 2.02 1.41 31.34
CA MET A 694 0.72 2.10 31.42
C MET A 694 0.80 3.27 32.40
N LYS A 695 0.50 4.48 31.92
CA LYS A 695 0.58 5.74 32.68
C LYS A 695 -0.79 6.40 32.84
N ASP A 696 -0.87 7.32 33.78
CA ASP A 696 -2.03 8.19 33.96
C ASP A 696 -2.11 9.16 32.77
N GLY A 697 -2.99 8.82 31.83
CA GLY A 697 -3.28 9.57 30.62
C GLY A 697 -4.43 10.56 30.78
N THR A 698 -4.81 10.95 32.01
CA THR A 698 -5.86 11.95 32.24
C THR A 698 -5.64 13.22 31.41
N SER A 699 -4.37 13.59 31.21
CA SER A 699 -3.95 14.51 30.17
C SER A 699 -3.49 13.68 28.96
N PRO A 700 -4.23 13.70 27.83
CA PRO A 700 -3.88 12.94 26.64
C PRO A 700 -2.49 13.27 26.08
N THR A 701 -1.98 12.37 25.27
CA THR A 701 -0.72 12.54 24.55
C THR A 701 -0.79 13.79 23.66
N SER A 702 0.25 14.62 23.76
CA SER A 702 0.45 15.80 22.91
C SER A 702 1.93 15.85 22.51
N SER A 703 2.30 16.84 21.69
CA SER A 703 3.72 17.08 21.34
C SER A 703 4.63 17.32 22.56
N ASN A 704 4.06 17.70 23.71
CA ASN A 704 4.80 18.04 24.92
C ASN A 704 4.24 17.45 26.22
N SER A 705 3.27 16.53 26.15
CA SER A 705 2.71 15.90 27.34
C SER A 705 3.76 15.07 28.08
N ILE A 706 3.62 15.02 29.42
CA ILE A 706 4.41 14.18 30.30
C ILE A 706 3.41 13.37 31.13
N PRO A 707 3.13 12.11 30.76
CA PRO A 707 2.18 11.30 31.51
C PRO A 707 2.76 10.96 32.90
N LEU A 708 1.89 10.82 33.89
CA LEU A 708 2.31 10.54 35.28
C LEU A 708 2.30 9.02 35.54
N ALA A 709 3.19 8.53 36.39
CA ALA A 709 3.13 7.13 36.81
C ALA A 709 1.86 6.90 37.65
N ILE A 710 1.09 5.86 37.32
CA ILE A 710 -0.09 5.47 38.10
C ILE A 710 0.35 5.03 39.50
N ASN A 711 -0.40 5.44 40.52
CA ASN A 711 -0.17 4.96 41.88
C ASN A 711 -0.91 3.64 42.11
N PHE A 712 -0.18 2.52 42.03
CA PHE A 712 -0.75 1.20 42.35
C PHE A 712 -0.85 1.02 43.87
N ILE A 713 -2.06 0.86 44.37
CA ILE A 713 -2.37 0.80 45.80
C ILE A 713 -2.86 -0.59 46.23
N GLY A 714 -2.70 -0.89 47.51
CA GLY A 714 -3.38 -2.02 48.14
C GLY A 714 -4.87 -1.75 48.35
N GLY A 715 -5.65 -2.82 48.60
CA GLY A 715 -7.11 -2.74 48.70
C GLY A 715 -7.80 -3.04 47.37
N TYR A 716 -9.06 -2.58 47.22
CA TYR A 716 -9.91 -2.99 46.10
C TYR A 716 -10.41 -1.83 45.22
N ASP A 717 -10.44 -0.60 45.70
CA ASP A 717 -11.06 0.52 44.98
C ASP A 717 -10.03 1.49 44.42
N GLY A 718 -10.14 1.81 43.14
CA GLY A 718 -9.37 2.91 42.52
C GLY A 718 -9.91 4.29 42.88
N ASN A 719 -9.16 5.34 42.55
CA ASN A 719 -9.50 6.72 42.88
C ASN A 719 -9.00 7.71 41.82
N PHE A 720 -9.93 8.46 41.22
CA PHE A 720 -9.63 9.49 40.22
C PHE A 720 -9.45 10.89 40.82
N SER A 721 -9.76 11.10 42.10
CA SER A 721 -9.65 12.42 42.77
C SER A 721 -8.20 12.78 43.12
N ASN A 722 -7.30 11.80 43.14
CA ASN A 722 -5.87 12.00 43.31
C ASN A 722 -5.19 12.16 41.94
N SER A 723 -4.07 12.87 41.90
CA SER A 723 -3.22 13.01 40.71
C SER A 723 -1.78 12.67 41.12
N PRO A 724 -1.17 11.60 40.57
CA PRO A 724 -1.74 10.66 39.59
C PRO A 724 -2.93 9.84 40.14
N ILE A 725 -3.73 9.29 39.24
CA ILE A 725 -4.81 8.37 39.60
C ILE A 725 -4.30 7.15 40.38
N GLU A 726 -5.16 6.57 41.19
CA GLU A 726 -4.86 5.35 41.96
C GLU A 726 -5.60 4.16 41.37
N LEU A 727 -4.87 3.08 41.12
CA LEU A 727 -5.43 1.81 40.70
C LEU A 727 -5.11 0.71 41.73
N PRO A 728 -6.08 -0.17 42.05
CA PRO A 728 -5.88 -1.28 42.98
C PRO A 728 -5.08 -2.41 42.32
N ASP A 729 -3.91 -2.71 42.86
CA ASP A 729 -3.00 -3.72 42.30
C ASP A 729 -3.57 -5.15 42.37
N TYR A 730 -4.45 -5.38 43.34
CA TYR A 730 -5.17 -6.64 43.54
C TYR A 730 -5.98 -7.08 42.32
N TRP A 731 -6.46 -6.13 41.52
CA TRP A 731 -7.32 -6.39 40.37
C TRP A 731 -6.58 -6.47 39.03
N VAL A 732 -5.26 -6.36 39.01
CA VAL A 732 -4.47 -6.59 37.80
C VAL A 732 -4.23 -8.10 37.66
N TYR A 733 -4.81 -8.73 36.64
CA TYR A 733 -4.61 -10.16 36.38
C TYR A 733 -4.15 -10.44 34.96
N THR A 734 -3.30 -11.44 34.78
CA THR A 734 -3.14 -12.18 33.53
C THR A 734 -4.05 -13.41 33.55
N TYR A 735 -4.35 -13.96 32.37
CA TYR A 735 -4.99 -15.27 32.25
C TYR A 735 -4.13 -16.15 31.34
N ASP A 736 -3.23 -16.91 31.96
CA ASP A 736 -2.19 -17.67 31.28
C ASP A 736 -1.86 -18.99 31.99
N ASP A 737 -0.99 -19.79 31.37
CA ASP A 737 -0.51 -21.07 31.90
C ASP A 737 0.29 -20.82 33.19
N LEU A 738 -0.27 -21.25 34.32
CA LEU A 738 0.36 -21.20 35.64
C LEU A 738 1.42 -22.30 35.82
N GLY A 739 1.64 -23.10 34.77
CA GLY A 739 2.60 -24.18 34.69
C GLY A 739 1.91 -25.54 34.59
N GLY A 740 2.25 -26.31 33.56
CA GLY A 740 1.74 -27.68 33.36
C GLY A 740 0.47 -27.77 32.53
N GLY A 741 0.07 -26.69 31.85
CA GLY A 741 -1.15 -26.61 31.04
C GLY A 741 -2.37 -26.11 31.80
N ASP A 742 -2.20 -25.68 33.06
CA ASP A 742 -3.27 -25.14 33.89
C ASP A 742 -3.42 -23.63 33.66
N TYR A 743 -4.45 -23.23 32.91
CA TYR A 743 -4.76 -21.81 32.67
C TYR A 743 -5.61 -21.23 33.80
N GLY A 744 -5.21 -20.06 34.31
CA GLY A 744 -5.93 -19.40 35.39
C GLY A 744 -5.61 -17.92 35.52
N TYR A 745 -6.41 -17.25 36.34
CA TYR A 745 -6.16 -15.85 36.68
C TYR A 745 -4.98 -15.76 37.65
N ASP A 746 -3.90 -15.07 37.26
CA ASP A 746 -2.76 -14.76 38.12
C ASP A 746 -2.67 -13.25 38.39
N ASN A 747 -2.56 -12.87 39.66
CA ASN A 747 -2.29 -11.50 40.10
C ASN A 747 -1.05 -11.41 40.99
N ASN A 748 -0.16 -12.40 40.96
CA ASN A 748 1.09 -12.42 41.73
C ASN A 748 0.88 -12.10 43.22
N SER A 749 -0.06 -12.80 43.83
CA SER A 749 -0.45 -12.62 45.24
C SER A 749 -0.90 -11.18 45.57
N GLY A 750 -1.59 -10.52 44.64
CA GLY A 750 -2.10 -9.15 44.79
C GLY A 750 -1.15 -8.04 44.34
N ASN A 751 -0.08 -8.37 43.60
CA ASN A 751 0.85 -7.41 42.99
C ASN A 751 0.90 -7.63 41.46
N GLY A 752 -0.25 -7.60 40.80
CA GLY A 752 -0.35 -7.97 39.39
C GLY A 752 0.34 -6.97 38.44
N SER A 753 0.46 -5.71 38.85
CA SER A 753 1.05 -4.63 38.06
C SER A 753 2.54 -4.81 37.75
N VAL A 754 3.23 -5.69 38.50
CA VAL A 754 4.66 -5.98 38.35
C VAL A 754 4.94 -7.34 37.70
N ILE A 755 3.91 -8.06 37.24
CA ILE A 755 4.06 -9.30 36.46
C ILE A 755 4.73 -8.98 35.12
N GLU A 756 5.68 -9.82 34.71
CA GLU A 756 6.28 -9.76 33.38
C GLU A 756 5.36 -10.43 32.36
N ILE A 757 4.93 -9.64 31.38
CA ILE A 757 3.97 -10.05 30.35
C ILE A 757 4.66 -9.94 28.98
N SER A 758 4.51 -10.96 28.15
CA SER A 758 5.05 -10.98 26.79
C SER A 758 4.11 -10.27 25.79
N PRO A 759 4.64 -9.65 24.72
CA PRO A 759 3.82 -8.93 23.72
C PRO A 759 2.72 -9.77 23.08
N GLY A 760 1.46 -9.34 23.20
CA GLY A 760 0.31 -10.05 22.62
C GLY A 760 -0.46 -10.89 23.64
N LYS A 761 0.14 -11.19 24.81
CA LYS A 761 -0.64 -11.56 25.99
C LYS A 761 -1.33 -10.31 26.55
N SER A 762 -2.52 -10.48 27.13
CA SER A 762 -3.31 -9.38 27.68
C SER A 762 -3.46 -9.51 29.20
N TYR A 763 -3.88 -8.42 29.85
CA TYR A 763 -4.21 -8.33 31.26
C TYR A 763 -5.56 -7.63 31.44
N LEU A 764 -6.17 -7.90 32.59
CA LEU A 764 -7.39 -7.22 33.02
C LEU A 764 -7.12 -6.39 34.27
N PHE A 765 -7.82 -5.26 34.42
CA PHE A 765 -7.69 -4.37 35.57
C PHE A 765 -8.97 -3.59 35.83
N LYS A 766 -9.15 -3.05 37.05
CA LYS A 766 -10.30 -2.20 37.38
C LYS A 766 -9.89 -0.73 37.42
N GLY A 767 -10.70 0.11 36.79
CA GLY A 767 -10.44 1.54 36.65
C GLY A 767 -10.67 2.35 37.92
N PRO A 768 -10.46 3.67 37.87
CA PRO A 768 -10.55 4.56 39.03
C PRO A 768 -11.99 5.00 39.33
N GLY A 769 -12.99 4.55 38.56
CA GLY A 769 -14.41 4.87 38.76
C GLY A 769 -14.99 5.94 37.83
N ARG A 770 -14.32 6.23 36.70
CA ARG A 770 -14.78 7.12 35.63
C ARG A 770 -14.21 6.65 34.29
N GLU A 771 -14.71 7.20 33.18
CA GLU A 771 -13.99 7.11 31.90
C GLU A 771 -12.57 7.66 32.09
N GLN A 772 -11.58 6.96 31.54
CA GLN A 772 -10.20 7.25 31.82
C GLN A 772 -9.33 6.92 30.62
N ASN A 773 -8.59 7.93 30.15
CA ASN A 773 -7.53 7.74 29.17
C ASN A 773 -6.25 7.26 29.86
N TYR A 774 -5.55 6.33 29.22
CA TYR A 774 -4.25 5.82 29.65
C TYR A 774 -3.24 6.05 28.55
N THR A 775 -2.04 6.51 28.91
CA THR A 775 -0.94 6.66 27.95
C THR A 775 0.02 5.49 28.13
N PHE A 776 0.22 4.71 27.06
CA PHE A 776 1.29 3.72 27.00
C PHE A 776 2.60 4.39 26.58
N GLU A 777 3.63 4.18 27.38
CA GLU A 777 4.97 4.74 27.18
C GLU A 777 6.03 3.62 27.25
N GLY A 778 6.76 3.40 26.17
CA GLY A 778 7.79 2.34 26.10
C GLY A 778 8.43 2.17 24.73
N THR A 779 9.13 1.07 24.51
CA THR A 779 9.64 0.70 23.18
C THR A 779 8.49 0.11 22.35
N PRO A 780 8.18 0.64 21.16
CA PRO A 780 7.07 0.13 20.33
C PRO A 780 7.28 -1.33 19.97
N ASN A 781 6.21 -2.13 20.06
CA ASN A 781 6.25 -3.53 19.66
C ASN A 781 6.29 -3.65 18.13
N ASP A 782 7.10 -4.59 17.62
CA ASP A 782 7.23 -4.91 16.21
C ASP A 782 7.73 -6.31 15.88
N GLY A 783 7.47 -6.71 14.64
CA GLY A 783 7.84 -8.01 14.11
C GLY A 783 6.90 -9.12 14.60
N ASP A 784 7.46 -10.32 14.61
CA ASP A 784 6.76 -11.57 14.84
C ASP A 784 6.96 -12.07 16.28
N TYR A 785 5.87 -12.44 16.94
CA TYR A 785 5.87 -13.06 18.27
C TYR A 785 5.25 -14.45 18.17
N THR A 786 5.98 -15.48 18.60
CA THR A 786 5.51 -16.87 18.59
C THR A 786 5.54 -17.46 20.00
N TYR A 787 4.38 -17.96 20.44
CA TYR A 787 4.20 -18.66 21.70
C TYR A 787 4.04 -20.15 21.42
N THR A 788 5.07 -20.93 21.72
CA THR A 788 5.10 -22.35 21.37
C THR A 788 4.43 -23.23 22.41
N GLY A 789 3.77 -24.29 21.97
CA GLY A 789 3.27 -25.35 22.87
C GLY A 789 2.04 -24.97 23.66
N VAL A 790 1.18 -24.11 23.09
CA VAL A 790 -0.15 -23.84 23.61
C VAL A 790 -0.97 -25.14 23.60
N PRO A 791 -1.61 -25.53 24.73
CA PRO A 791 -2.46 -26.74 24.79
C PRO A 791 -3.70 -26.67 23.90
N ALA A 792 -4.34 -27.82 23.69
CA ALA A 792 -5.69 -27.88 23.11
C ALA A 792 -6.75 -27.58 24.17
N ASP A 793 -7.94 -27.17 23.74
CA ASP A 793 -9.14 -27.01 24.58
C ASP A 793 -8.97 -25.99 25.71
N VAL A 794 -8.18 -24.94 25.47
CA VAL A 794 -7.96 -23.83 26.43
C VAL A 794 -8.35 -22.48 25.84
N SER A 795 -8.80 -21.58 26.72
CA SER A 795 -8.98 -20.15 26.43
C SER A 795 -7.75 -19.37 26.89
N ILE A 796 -7.32 -18.38 26.10
CA ILE A 796 -6.12 -17.58 26.38
C ILE A 796 -6.51 -16.11 26.29
N LEU A 797 -6.09 -15.29 27.27
CA LEU A 797 -6.29 -13.85 27.20
C LEU A 797 -5.13 -13.20 26.42
N VAL A 798 -5.46 -12.73 25.22
CA VAL A 798 -4.55 -12.10 24.28
C VAL A 798 -5.05 -10.71 23.90
N GLY A 799 -4.31 -9.94 23.13
CA GLY A 799 -4.80 -8.65 22.64
C GLY A 799 -3.91 -8.07 21.57
N ASN A 800 -4.33 -6.93 21.04
CA ASN A 800 -3.57 -6.18 20.04
C ASN A 800 -2.23 -5.71 20.64
N PRO A 801 -1.08 -6.28 20.22
CA PRO A 801 0.22 -5.89 20.74
C PRO A 801 0.82 -4.69 20.02
N TYR A 802 0.15 -4.10 19.03
CA TYR A 802 0.75 -3.17 18.10
C TYR A 802 0.21 -1.74 18.29
N PRO A 803 1.02 -0.71 18.01
CA PRO A 803 0.59 0.69 18.05
C PRO A 803 -0.22 1.11 16.80
N SER A 804 -1.07 0.21 16.30
CA SER A 804 -1.98 0.40 15.17
C SER A 804 -3.24 -0.42 15.37
N ALA A 805 -4.25 -0.26 14.50
CA ALA A 805 -5.36 -1.20 14.44
C ALA A 805 -4.88 -2.61 14.07
N PHE A 806 -5.60 -3.62 14.57
CA PHE A 806 -5.26 -5.04 14.45
C PHE A 806 -6.37 -5.83 13.77
N ASN A 807 -6.04 -6.49 12.68
CA ASN A 807 -7.00 -7.29 11.92
C ASN A 807 -7.19 -8.66 12.58
N ILE A 808 -8.34 -8.83 13.24
CA ILE A 808 -8.65 -10.08 13.94
C ILE A 808 -8.87 -11.25 12.97
N GLN A 809 -9.36 -10.99 11.75
CA GLN A 809 -9.55 -12.04 10.75
C GLN A 809 -8.22 -12.56 10.21
N THR A 810 -7.24 -11.67 9.98
CA THR A 810 -5.87 -12.09 9.65
C THR A 810 -5.26 -12.91 10.79
N PHE A 811 -5.44 -12.47 12.05
CA PHE A 811 -5.00 -13.23 13.21
C PHE A 811 -5.62 -14.63 13.30
N LEU A 812 -6.95 -14.75 13.11
CA LEU A 812 -7.64 -16.04 13.11
C LEU A 812 -7.19 -16.93 11.94
N SER A 813 -6.92 -16.35 10.77
CA SER A 813 -6.36 -17.08 9.62
C SER A 813 -4.96 -17.62 9.91
N ASP A 814 -4.07 -16.78 10.43
CA ASP A 814 -2.69 -17.15 10.77
C ASP A 814 -2.61 -18.21 11.87
N ASN A 815 -3.58 -18.20 12.80
CA ASN A 815 -3.66 -19.13 13.93
C ASN A 815 -4.68 -20.25 13.74
N SER A 816 -5.24 -20.38 12.53
CA SER A 816 -6.29 -21.33 12.21
C SER A 816 -5.89 -22.78 12.49
N SER A 817 -4.60 -23.11 12.58
CA SER A 817 -4.15 -24.45 12.96
C SER A 817 -4.46 -24.81 14.41
N ILE A 818 -4.51 -23.84 15.34
CA ILE A 818 -4.71 -24.11 16.77
C ILE A 818 -6.10 -23.72 17.28
N GLY A 819 -6.75 -22.73 16.67
CA GLY A 819 -8.07 -22.25 17.10
C GLY A 819 -8.67 -21.29 16.07
N THR A 820 -9.98 -21.12 16.10
CA THR A 820 -10.69 -20.30 15.09
C THR A 820 -11.69 -19.32 15.68
N THR A 821 -11.73 -19.17 17.01
CA THR A 821 -12.76 -18.36 17.67
C THR A 821 -12.16 -17.39 18.68
N ALA A 822 -12.59 -16.13 18.60
CA ALA A 822 -12.28 -15.07 19.54
C ALA A 822 -13.54 -14.60 20.29
N TYR A 823 -13.40 -14.32 21.58
CA TYR A 823 -14.46 -13.86 22.47
C TYR A 823 -14.07 -12.54 23.13
N LEU A 824 -14.93 -11.52 23.00
CA LEU A 824 -14.73 -10.20 23.57
C LEU A 824 -15.79 -9.97 24.63
N TYR A 825 -15.37 -9.91 25.90
CA TYR A 825 -16.31 -9.68 27.00
C TYR A 825 -16.69 -8.20 27.08
N GLN A 826 -17.98 -7.90 27.07
CA GLN A 826 -18.49 -6.56 27.22
C GLN A 826 -19.28 -6.42 28.53
N HIS A 827 -18.82 -5.48 29.37
CA HIS A 827 -19.56 -5.12 30.57
C HIS A 827 -20.73 -4.18 30.22
N VAL A 828 -21.87 -4.47 30.81
CA VAL A 828 -23.08 -3.63 30.73
C VAL A 828 -23.33 -2.92 32.06
N GLY A 829 -22.99 -3.56 33.18
CA GLY A 829 -23.19 -2.97 34.51
C GLY A 829 -22.92 -3.94 35.66
N VAL A 830 -23.29 -3.51 36.86
CA VAL A 830 -23.28 -4.31 38.08
C VAL A 830 -24.67 -4.31 38.69
N GLU A 831 -25.22 -5.48 39.00
CA GLU A 831 -26.48 -5.61 39.71
C GLU A 831 -26.41 -5.02 41.11
N ASN A 832 -27.50 -4.36 41.50
CA ASN A 832 -27.62 -3.67 42.77
C ASN A 832 -28.63 -4.35 43.72
N SER A 833 -28.95 -5.62 43.47
CA SER A 833 -29.85 -6.47 44.27
C SER A 833 -29.15 -7.00 45.54
N GLU A 834 -29.94 -7.48 46.51
CA GLU A 834 -29.57 -7.80 47.91
C GLU A 834 -28.16 -8.41 48.11
N GLY A 835 -27.15 -7.56 48.32
CA GLY A 835 -25.80 -7.95 48.74
C GLY A 835 -24.82 -8.37 47.63
N ILE A 836 -25.17 -8.20 46.35
CA ILE A 836 -24.36 -8.66 45.20
C ILE A 836 -23.61 -7.51 44.48
N PHE A 837 -23.82 -6.27 44.92
CA PHE A 837 -23.18 -5.07 44.36
C PHE A 837 -21.71 -4.93 44.78
N GLY A 838 -20.86 -4.46 43.85
CA GLY A 838 -19.44 -4.20 44.08
C GLY A 838 -18.53 -5.18 43.32
N HIS A 839 -17.43 -5.63 43.93
CA HIS A 839 -16.45 -6.51 43.28
C HIS A 839 -16.86 -7.99 43.16
N TYR A 840 -18.15 -8.32 43.31
CA TYR A 840 -18.63 -9.70 43.25
C TYR A 840 -18.92 -10.12 41.80
N LYS A 841 -18.32 -11.23 41.36
CA LYS A 841 -18.55 -11.79 40.02
C LYS A 841 -20.03 -12.03 39.72
N SER A 842 -20.79 -12.49 40.72
CA SER A 842 -22.23 -12.76 40.61
C SER A 842 -23.08 -11.51 40.35
N GLY A 843 -22.52 -10.31 40.53
CA GLY A 843 -23.21 -9.06 40.21
C GLY A 843 -22.87 -8.51 38.82
N TYR A 844 -21.95 -9.11 38.05
CA TYR A 844 -21.60 -8.56 36.74
C TYR A 844 -22.67 -8.88 35.71
N VAL A 845 -23.10 -7.84 35.00
CA VAL A 845 -24.01 -7.94 33.87
C VAL A 845 -23.19 -7.66 32.61
N GLY A 846 -23.23 -8.59 31.66
CA GLY A 846 -22.48 -8.51 30.41
C GLY A 846 -22.61 -9.80 29.61
N GLY A 847 -21.95 -9.83 28.46
CA GLY A 847 -21.91 -10.99 27.56
C GLY A 847 -20.66 -10.99 26.69
N TYR A 848 -20.45 -12.06 25.94
CA TYR A 848 -19.36 -12.18 24.97
C TYR A 848 -19.85 -11.90 23.56
N ALA A 849 -19.19 -10.95 22.90
CA ALA A 849 -19.23 -10.89 21.46
C ALA A 849 -18.29 -11.97 20.91
N THR A 850 -18.72 -12.67 19.87
CA THR A 850 -18.00 -13.83 19.34
C THR A 850 -17.61 -13.56 17.89
N ILE A 851 -16.40 -13.93 17.50
CA ILE A 851 -15.88 -13.79 16.14
C ILE A 851 -15.27 -15.13 15.73
N ASN A 852 -15.57 -15.59 14.54
CA ASN A 852 -14.82 -16.67 13.89
C ASN A 852 -14.47 -16.30 12.44
N SER A 853 -13.91 -17.26 11.70
CA SER A 853 -13.48 -17.06 10.31
C SER A 853 -14.65 -16.76 9.34
N ALA A 854 -15.89 -17.04 9.74
CA ALA A 854 -17.06 -16.88 8.90
C ALA A 854 -17.80 -15.56 9.17
N THR A 855 -18.02 -15.22 10.43
CA THR A 855 -18.79 -14.04 10.82
C THR A 855 -18.58 -13.71 12.31
N SER A 856 -19.43 -12.84 12.84
CA SER A 856 -19.46 -12.45 14.24
C SER A 856 -20.89 -12.39 14.77
N ALA A 857 -21.00 -12.46 16.10
CA ALA A 857 -22.23 -12.26 16.84
C ALA A 857 -22.00 -11.31 18.02
N GLU A 858 -22.94 -10.41 18.23
CA GLU A 858 -22.91 -9.41 19.30
C GLU A 858 -23.06 -10.00 20.70
N ALA A 859 -22.47 -9.31 21.68
CA ALA A 859 -22.66 -9.64 23.09
C ALA A 859 -24.10 -9.34 23.54
N THR A 860 -24.66 -10.19 24.39
CA THR A 860 -25.97 -9.95 25.01
C THR A 860 -25.95 -8.65 25.82
N ALA A 861 -26.85 -7.72 25.49
CA ALA A 861 -26.93 -6.41 26.13
C ALA A 861 -28.37 -5.93 26.31
N PRO A 862 -28.64 -4.97 27.21
CA PRO A 862 -29.96 -4.37 27.36
C PRO A 862 -30.29 -3.45 26.18
N SER A 863 -31.23 -3.84 25.31
CA SER A 863 -31.71 -3.02 24.18
C SER A 863 -32.55 -1.82 24.61
N LYS A 864 -33.16 -1.88 25.81
CA LYS A 864 -33.88 -0.76 26.41
C LYS A 864 -34.00 -0.96 27.92
N ALA A 865 -33.30 -0.16 28.70
CA ALA A 865 -33.64 0.06 30.11
C ALA A 865 -33.97 1.53 30.30
N GLU A 866 -35.26 1.87 30.19
CA GLU A 866 -35.77 3.18 30.58
C GLU A 866 -35.79 3.22 32.12
N TYR A 867 -34.64 3.50 32.72
CA TYR A 867 -34.55 3.71 34.15
C TYR A 867 -35.01 5.13 34.47
N ILE A 868 -36.31 5.29 34.73
CA ILE A 868 -36.90 6.58 35.10
C ILE A 868 -36.96 6.67 36.63
N LYS A 869 -36.23 7.61 37.21
CA LYS A 869 -36.29 7.89 38.65
C LYS A 869 -36.60 9.35 38.92
N GLU A 870 -37.68 9.59 39.64
CA GLU A 870 -38.10 10.93 40.07
C GLU A 870 -37.43 11.32 41.39
N ALA A 871 -37.13 12.60 41.58
CA ALA A 871 -36.68 13.13 42.85
C ALA A 871 -37.85 13.14 43.84
N GLU A 872 -37.78 12.31 44.89
CA GLU A 872 -38.88 12.11 45.83
C GLU A 872 -39.01 13.24 46.87
N SER A 873 -37.96 14.04 47.05
CA SER A 873 -37.92 15.14 48.02
C SER A 873 -36.94 16.21 47.60
N ALA A 874 -37.24 17.46 47.93
CA ALA A 874 -36.36 18.59 47.67
C ALA A 874 -36.27 19.52 48.89
N THR A 875 -35.08 20.07 49.11
CA THR A 875 -34.81 21.11 50.10
C THR A 875 -34.87 22.47 49.42
N LEU A 876 -35.71 23.36 49.95
CA LEU A 876 -35.90 24.71 49.42
C LEU A 876 -34.91 25.70 50.05
N GLY A 877 -34.35 26.58 49.24
CA GLY A 877 -33.51 27.71 49.66
C GLY A 877 -34.08 29.05 49.20
N GLY A 878 -33.77 30.12 49.93
CA GLY A 878 -34.29 31.48 49.64
C GLY A 878 -35.77 31.62 49.98
N ASN A 879 -36.57 32.19 49.06
CA ASN A 879 -38.03 32.37 49.16
C ASN A 879 -38.81 31.38 48.29
N ALA A 880 -38.20 30.28 47.86
CA ALA A 880 -38.88 29.22 47.12
C ALA A 880 -40.08 28.68 47.92
N LEU A 881 -41.20 28.41 47.25
CA LEU A 881 -42.45 28.00 47.90
C LEU A 881 -43.09 26.80 47.19
N ILE A 882 -43.66 25.89 47.96
CA ILE A 882 -44.50 24.80 47.41
C ILE A 882 -45.91 25.35 47.17
N VAL A 883 -46.39 25.25 45.92
CA VAL A 883 -47.76 25.61 45.52
C VAL A 883 -48.41 24.40 44.85
N GLY A 884 -49.36 23.77 45.55
CA GLY A 884 -49.93 22.49 45.13
C GLY A 884 -48.84 21.41 45.06
N ASN A 885 -48.68 20.80 43.89
CA ASN A 885 -47.64 19.78 43.62
C ASN A 885 -46.38 20.36 42.97
N THR A 886 -46.24 21.69 42.87
CA THR A 886 -45.08 22.35 42.25
C THR A 886 -44.22 23.11 43.25
N VAL A 887 -42.94 23.31 42.91
CA VAL A 887 -42.05 24.25 43.57
C VAL A 887 -41.91 25.51 42.72
N GLU A 888 -42.27 26.67 43.27
CA GLU A 888 -42.14 27.97 42.60
C GLU A 888 -40.84 28.68 43.03
N LEU A 889 -40.02 29.07 42.05
CA LEU A 889 -38.84 29.94 42.24
C LEU A 889 -39.16 31.35 41.70
N LYS A 890 -39.21 32.36 42.57
CA LYS A 890 -39.70 33.72 42.31
C LYS A 890 -38.63 34.81 42.36
N THR A 891 -37.58 34.62 43.15
CA THR A 891 -36.53 35.63 43.37
C THR A 891 -35.17 35.10 42.92
N ALA A 892 -34.19 36.00 42.72
CA ALA A 892 -32.83 35.63 42.29
C ALA A 892 -32.00 34.93 43.39
N THR A 893 -32.57 34.71 44.58
CA THR A 893 -31.93 33.97 45.68
C THR A 893 -32.56 32.60 45.91
N ASP A 894 -33.62 32.28 45.18
CA ASP A 894 -34.36 31.04 45.36
C ASP A 894 -33.57 29.85 44.80
N SER A 895 -33.62 28.73 45.49
CA SER A 895 -32.99 27.50 45.03
C SER A 895 -33.77 26.26 45.46
N ILE A 896 -33.54 25.18 44.74
CA ILE A 896 -34.09 23.86 45.06
C ILE A 896 -32.95 22.85 44.97
N SER A 897 -32.72 22.12 46.06
CA SER A 897 -31.74 21.03 46.15
C SER A 897 -32.45 19.69 46.25
N PHE A 898 -32.00 18.67 45.54
CA PHE A 898 -32.61 17.33 45.59
C PHE A 898 -31.57 16.23 45.32
N ILE A 899 -31.93 15.02 45.75
CA ILE A 899 -31.18 13.78 45.54
C ILE A 899 -32.16 12.74 44.99
N PHE A 900 -31.69 11.86 44.12
CA PHE A 900 -32.45 10.71 43.64
C PHE A 900 -32.25 9.53 44.60
N ASN A 901 -33.08 9.43 45.64
CA ASN A 901 -33.02 8.32 46.59
C ASN A 901 -33.31 6.99 45.89
N GLY A 902 -32.42 6.00 46.04
CA GLY A 902 -32.56 4.71 45.35
C GLY A 902 -32.17 4.74 43.87
N LEU A 903 -31.43 5.77 43.42
CA LEU A 903 -30.71 5.72 42.16
C LEU A 903 -29.65 4.61 42.26
N SER A 904 -29.79 3.53 41.47
CA SER A 904 -28.91 2.36 41.54
C SER A 904 -27.70 2.45 40.60
N LYS A 905 -27.61 3.48 39.75
CA LYS A 905 -26.53 3.70 38.79
C LYS A 905 -26.49 5.16 38.37
N SER A 906 -25.35 5.61 37.84
CA SER A 906 -25.27 6.93 37.22
C SER A 906 -26.12 7.00 35.94
N VAL A 907 -26.55 8.20 35.59
CA VAL A 907 -27.42 8.51 34.46
C VAL A 907 -26.90 9.76 33.76
N ASP A 908 -27.13 9.89 32.45
CA ASP A 908 -26.52 10.95 31.63
C ASP A 908 -27.47 12.07 31.22
N SER A 909 -28.74 12.01 31.64
CA SER A 909 -29.72 13.05 31.33
C SER A 909 -30.62 13.39 32.54
N LEU A 910 -30.79 14.69 32.79
CA LEU A 910 -31.73 15.26 33.74
C LEU A 910 -32.91 15.88 33.00
N PHE A 911 -34.12 15.58 33.45
CA PHE A 911 -35.35 16.13 32.92
C PHE A 911 -36.04 16.98 33.98
N ILE A 912 -36.34 18.23 33.62
CA ILE A 912 -37.05 19.18 34.48
C ILE A 912 -38.38 19.49 33.80
N VAL A 913 -39.47 19.03 34.40
CA VAL A 913 -40.84 19.34 33.99
C VAL A 913 -41.24 20.64 34.66
N TYR A 914 -41.62 21.63 33.87
CA TYR A 914 -41.88 22.98 34.37
C TYR A 914 -42.99 23.69 33.61
N ARG A 915 -43.44 24.80 34.18
CA ARG A 915 -44.31 25.78 33.54
C ARG A 915 -43.87 27.19 33.90
N SER A 916 -43.98 28.10 32.95
CA SER A 916 -43.67 29.51 33.19
C SER A 916 -44.43 30.44 32.26
N SER A 917 -44.75 31.65 32.74
CA SER A 917 -45.36 32.73 31.97
C SER A 917 -44.33 33.69 31.35
N VAL A 918 -43.04 33.56 31.71
CA VAL A 918 -41.92 34.39 31.24
C VAL A 918 -40.62 33.61 31.36
N SER A 919 -39.70 33.71 30.39
CA SER A 919 -38.47 32.92 30.43
C SER A 919 -37.68 33.10 31.74
N LYS A 920 -37.10 32.02 32.24
CA LYS A 920 -36.38 31.95 33.52
C LYS A 920 -34.98 31.41 33.29
N ASN A 921 -33.97 31.93 34.00
CA ASN A 921 -32.63 31.37 33.97
C ASN A 921 -32.25 30.81 35.34
N LEU A 922 -31.69 29.59 35.34
CA LEU A 922 -31.19 28.92 36.53
C LEU A 922 -29.71 28.50 36.31
N ASP A 923 -28.91 28.47 37.36
CA ASP A 923 -27.68 27.68 37.39
C ASP A 923 -27.95 26.29 37.97
N LEU A 924 -27.14 25.32 37.60
CA LEU A 924 -27.20 23.96 38.11
C LEU A 924 -25.81 23.55 38.63
N ASP A 925 -25.78 23.21 39.91
CA ASP A 925 -24.59 22.68 40.57
C ASP A 925 -24.80 21.21 40.95
N ILE A 926 -23.75 20.38 40.82
CA ILE A 926 -23.69 19.01 41.34
C ILE A 926 -22.64 18.96 42.46
N ASN A 927 -23.03 18.47 43.63
CA ASN A 927 -22.14 18.33 44.80
C ASN A 927 -21.39 19.63 45.18
N GLY A 928 -21.97 20.79 44.87
CA GLY A 928 -21.39 22.11 45.11
C GLY A 928 -20.44 22.63 44.02
N ILE A 929 -20.25 21.88 42.94
CA ILE A 929 -19.51 22.29 41.73
C ILE A 929 -20.50 22.79 40.70
N SER A 930 -20.22 23.92 40.04
CA SER A 930 -21.12 24.50 39.03
C SER A 930 -20.91 23.82 37.68
N GLU A 931 -21.90 23.05 37.25
CA GLU A 931 -21.85 22.25 36.01
C GLU A 931 -22.44 23.01 34.82
N LEU A 932 -23.58 23.66 35.02
CA LEU A 932 -24.24 24.47 34.00
C LEU A 932 -24.61 25.84 34.57
N THR A 933 -24.27 26.91 33.85
CA THR A 933 -24.63 28.28 34.25
C THR A 933 -25.62 28.88 33.26
N ASN A 934 -26.56 29.67 33.77
CA ASN A 934 -27.52 30.44 32.98
C ASN A 934 -28.40 29.60 32.04
N VAL A 935 -28.78 28.39 32.46
CA VAL A 935 -29.70 27.49 31.75
C VAL A 935 -31.05 28.19 31.55
N SER A 936 -31.47 28.34 30.29
CA SER A 936 -32.68 29.07 29.95
C SER A 936 -33.90 28.15 29.86
N PHE A 937 -34.93 28.50 30.61
CA PHE A 937 -36.25 27.89 30.59
C PHE A 937 -37.19 28.83 29.83
N SER A 938 -37.72 28.35 28.71
CA SER A 938 -38.59 29.14 27.82
C SER A 938 -39.93 29.50 28.47
N ASN A 939 -40.55 30.59 28.02
CA ASN A 939 -41.94 30.90 28.37
C ASN A 939 -42.88 29.84 27.76
N THR A 940 -43.53 29.04 28.60
CA THR A 940 -44.44 27.97 28.16
C THR A 940 -45.91 28.41 28.15
N LEU A 941 -46.19 29.70 28.36
CA LEU A 941 -47.55 30.24 28.55
C LEU A 941 -48.32 29.51 29.66
N ASN A 942 -47.61 29.09 30.71
CA ASN A 942 -48.10 28.25 31.81
C ASN A 942 -48.60 26.85 31.41
N VAL A 943 -48.28 26.36 30.21
CA VAL A 943 -48.45 24.96 29.82
C VAL A 943 -47.27 24.14 30.33
N ILE A 944 -47.48 22.85 30.62
CA ILE A 944 -46.41 21.94 31.02
C ILE A 944 -45.46 21.71 29.84
N ASP A 945 -44.17 21.87 30.09
CA ASP A 945 -43.09 21.54 29.16
C ASP A 945 -41.97 20.79 29.89
N THR A 946 -41.08 20.14 29.14
CA THR A 946 -39.96 19.38 29.71
C THR A 946 -38.64 19.85 29.10
N LEU A 947 -37.72 20.31 29.95
CA LEU A 947 -36.35 20.59 29.56
C LEU A 947 -35.50 19.33 29.79
N LYS A 948 -34.84 18.86 28.72
CA LYS A 948 -33.78 17.84 28.81
C LYS A 948 -32.42 18.54 28.94
N LEU A 949 -31.62 18.11 29.90
CA LEU A 949 -30.23 18.52 30.08
C LEU A 949 -29.35 17.26 29.99
N GLU A 950 -28.37 17.26 29.10
CA GLU A 950 -27.34 16.21 29.06
C GLU A 950 -26.33 16.49 30.17
N LEU A 951 -26.39 15.69 31.24
CA LEU A 951 -25.63 15.90 32.45
C LEU A 951 -25.48 14.59 33.21
N ALA A 952 -24.23 14.22 33.52
CA ALA A 952 -23.92 13.04 34.32
C ALA A 952 -24.35 13.25 35.78
N ILE A 953 -25.21 12.37 36.29
CA ILE A 953 -25.69 12.35 37.67
C ILE A 953 -25.39 10.98 38.25
N ASN A 954 -24.54 10.94 39.28
CA ASN A 954 -24.14 9.73 39.97
C ASN A 954 -25.08 9.39 41.13
N VAL A 955 -24.91 8.18 41.64
CA VAL A 955 -25.60 7.72 42.85
C VAL A 955 -25.24 8.63 44.02
N ASN A 956 -26.25 9.16 44.71
CA ASN A 956 -26.16 10.11 45.83
C ASN A 956 -25.71 11.54 45.47
N ASP A 957 -25.58 11.88 44.19
CA ASP A 957 -25.29 13.27 43.82
C ASP A 957 -26.39 14.21 44.34
N THR A 958 -25.95 15.33 44.91
CA THR A 958 -26.84 16.42 45.32
C THR A 958 -26.89 17.45 44.20
N ILE A 959 -28.04 17.58 43.56
CA ILE A 959 -28.28 18.55 42.49
C ILE A 959 -28.92 19.80 43.09
N LEU A 960 -28.41 20.97 42.73
CA LEU A 960 -28.88 22.26 43.21
C LEU A 960 -29.21 23.18 42.03
N LEU A 961 -30.48 23.52 41.85
CA LEU A 961 -30.92 24.54 40.90
C LEU A 961 -30.98 25.91 41.59
N LYS A 962 -30.26 26.91 41.09
CA LYS A 962 -30.22 28.28 41.64
C LYS A 962 -30.85 29.27 40.68
N SER A 963 -31.83 30.01 41.15
CA SER A 963 -32.46 31.09 40.39
C SER A 963 -31.49 32.25 40.13
N LYS A 964 -31.46 32.77 38.89
CA LYS A 964 -30.60 33.91 38.52
C LYS A 964 -31.33 35.24 38.33
N ASN A 965 -32.65 35.22 38.29
CA ASN A 965 -33.47 36.41 38.06
C ASN A 965 -34.78 36.35 38.88
N THR A 966 -35.58 37.41 38.80
CA THR A 966 -36.84 37.55 39.57
C THR A 966 -38.09 37.06 38.84
N ASN A 967 -37.96 36.36 37.72
CA ASN A 967 -39.12 35.79 37.01
C ASN A 967 -39.62 34.54 37.75
N THR A 968 -40.89 34.17 37.59
CA THR A 968 -41.44 32.98 38.25
C THR A 968 -41.34 31.75 37.33
N ILE A 969 -40.86 30.63 37.87
CA ILE A 969 -40.99 29.30 37.27
C ILE A 969 -41.62 28.36 38.29
N ALA A 970 -42.53 27.50 37.85
CA ALA A 970 -43.06 26.41 38.67
C ALA A 970 -42.50 25.09 38.14
N ILE A 971 -41.68 24.42 38.95
CA ILE A 971 -41.12 23.10 38.67
C ILE A 971 -42.11 22.06 39.19
N ASP A 972 -42.61 21.24 38.27
CA ASP A 972 -43.64 20.22 38.54
C ASP A 972 -43.01 18.89 38.95
N LYS A 973 -41.99 18.47 38.22
CA LYS A 973 -41.29 17.21 38.44
C LYS A 973 -39.85 17.32 37.97
N VAL A 974 -38.95 16.64 38.67
CA VAL A 974 -37.58 16.41 38.20
C VAL A 974 -37.33 14.92 38.20
N TYR A 975 -36.87 14.40 37.07
CA TYR A 975 -36.54 12.98 36.93
C TYR A 975 -35.29 12.80 36.09
N VAL A 976 -34.64 11.66 36.31
CA VAL A 976 -33.58 11.17 35.43
C VAL A 976 -34.11 10.02 34.62
N SER A 977 -33.62 9.89 33.39
CA SER A 977 -33.87 8.75 32.53
C SER A 977 -32.55 8.32 31.91
N GLN A 978 -32.24 7.04 31.98
CA GLN A 978 -31.17 6.46 31.17
C GLN A 978 -31.78 5.87 29.89
N LYS A 979 -31.25 6.23 28.73
CA LYS A 979 -31.44 5.45 27.51
C LYS A 979 -30.14 4.67 27.34
N PHE A 980 -30.24 3.34 27.31
CA PHE A 980 -29.11 2.52 26.86
C PHE A 980 -29.06 2.70 25.34
N SER A 981 -28.14 3.52 24.85
CA SER A 981 -27.74 3.46 23.44
C SER A 981 -26.74 2.33 23.35
N TYR A 982 -27.19 1.21 22.78
CA TYR A 982 -26.31 0.13 22.38
C TYR A 982 -25.73 0.48 21.01
N GLU A 983 -24.42 0.69 20.94
CA GLU A 983 -23.70 0.75 19.67
C GLU A 983 -23.26 -0.66 19.30
N VAL A 984 -23.74 -1.13 18.15
CA VAL A 984 -23.38 -2.41 17.55
C VAL A 984 -22.00 -2.26 16.90
N PRO A 985 -20.98 -3.01 17.34
CA PRO A 985 -19.63 -2.86 16.79
C PRO A 985 -19.41 -3.69 15.51
N PRO A 986 -18.66 -3.17 14.53
CA PRO A 986 -18.10 -3.94 13.41
C PRO A 986 -16.87 -4.76 13.88
N PHE A 987 -16.70 -5.96 13.34
CA PHE A 987 -15.90 -7.03 13.97
C PHE A 987 -14.55 -7.37 13.32
N ASN A 988 -13.97 -6.52 12.47
CA ASN A 988 -12.73 -6.89 11.77
C ASN A 988 -11.45 -6.27 12.36
N TYR A 989 -11.54 -5.12 13.01
CA TYR A 989 -10.36 -4.38 13.47
C TYR A 989 -10.44 -4.05 14.96
N LEU A 990 -9.47 -4.54 15.74
CA LEU A 990 -9.34 -4.23 17.15
C LEU A 990 -8.51 -2.95 17.35
N ALA A 991 -8.97 -2.10 18.26
CA ALA A 991 -8.27 -0.89 18.66
C ALA A 991 -6.90 -1.20 19.29
N ILE A 992 -6.03 -0.19 19.35
CA ILE A 992 -4.73 -0.27 20.04
C ILE A 992 -4.97 -0.76 21.46
N ALA A 993 -4.13 -1.67 21.94
CA ALA A 993 -4.22 -2.22 23.29
C ALA A 993 -5.51 -3.01 23.61
N GLN A 994 -6.43 -3.29 22.68
CA GLN A 994 -7.65 -4.05 23.00
C GLN A 994 -7.36 -5.54 23.25
N GLY A 995 -7.84 -6.07 24.39
CA GLY A 995 -7.75 -7.49 24.76
C GLY A 995 -8.99 -8.31 24.39
N PHE A 996 -8.80 -9.61 24.17
CA PHE A 996 -9.83 -10.61 23.84
C PHE A 996 -9.39 -12.02 24.25
N PHE A 997 -10.34 -12.93 24.43
CA PHE A 997 -10.05 -14.34 24.64
C PHE A 997 -9.96 -15.08 23.29
N PHE A 998 -8.95 -15.91 23.12
CA PHE A 998 -8.81 -16.81 21.97
C PHE A 998 -8.94 -18.25 22.45
N SER A 999 -9.85 -19.01 21.82
CA SER A 999 -10.06 -20.43 22.14
C SER A 999 -9.26 -21.31 21.20
N THR A 1000 -8.67 -22.37 21.76
CA THR A 1000 -7.90 -23.37 21.02
C THR A 1000 -8.63 -24.70 20.98
N ASP A 1001 -8.63 -25.36 19.82
CA ASP A 1001 -9.19 -26.71 19.63
C ASP A 1001 -8.08 -27.75 19.52
N THR A 1002 -6.87 -27.33 19.16
CA THR A 1002 -5.70 -28.22 19.08
C THR A 1002 -4.45 -27.54 19.62
N ALA A 1003 -3.50 -28.35 20.09
CA ALA A 1003 -2.25 -27.85 20.63
C ALA A 1003 -1.30 -27.39 19.49
N GLY A 1004 -0.58 -26.29 19.70
CA GLY A 1004 0.39 -25.78 18.72
C GLY A 1004 0.97 -24.42 19.08
N ASP A 1005 1.35 -23.65 18.08
CA ASP A 1005 2.01 -22.36 18.25
C ASP A 1005 1.04 -21.21 17.95
N LEU A 1006 0.99 -20.21 18.83
CA LEU A 1006 0.23 -18.97 18.66
C LEU A 1006 1.16 -17.87 18.11
N VAL A 1007 0.76 -17.22 17.02
CA VAL A 1007 1.58 -16.29 16.23
C VAL A 1007 0.91 -14.91 16.12
N PHE A 1008 1.69 -13.89 16.47
CA PHE A 1008 1.44 -12.50 16.08
C PHE A 1008 2.49 -12.10 15.05
N ASN A 1009 2.10 -11.36 14.00
CA ASN A 1009 3.02 -10.85 13.00
C ASN A 1009 2.58 -9.49 12.47
N ASN A 1010 3.51 -8.77 11.81
CA ASN A 1010 3.25 -7.45 11.26
C ASN A 1010 2.17 -7.43 10.14
N GLY A 1011 1.87 -8.57 9.51
CA GLY A 1011 0.77 -8.70 8.54
C GLY A 1011 -0.63 -8.57 9.15
N GLN A 1012 -0.74 -8.67 10.49
CA GLN A 1012 -1.99 -8.47 11.23
C GLN A 1012 -2.27 -6.98 11.50
N ARG A 1013 -1.36 -6.07 11.14
CA ARG A 1013 -1.53 -4.63 11.30
C ARG A 1013 -2.26 -4.02 10.11
N VAL A 1014 -3.08 -3.02 10.38
CA VAL A 1014 -3.70 -2.21 9.34
C VAL A 1014 -3.84 -0.78 9.82
N TYR A 1015 -3.73 0.19 8.91
CA TYR A 1015 -4.09 1.57 9.20
C TYR A 1015 -5.59 1.75 8.98
N ILE A 1016 -6.31 2.11 10.05
CA ILE A 1016 -7.76 2.33 10.01
C ILE A 1016 -8.06 3.66 10.71
N PRO A 1017 -8.39 4.73 9.98
CA PRO A 1017 -8.81 6.00 10.59
C PRO A 1017 -10.03 5.81 11.51
N GLU A 1018 -10.11 6.59 12.59
CA GLU A 1018 -11.29 6.63 13.45
C GLU A 1018 -12.52 7.14 12.67
N GLY A 1019 -13.69 6.57 12.94
CA GLY A 1019 -14.95 6.89 12.25
C GLY A 1019 -15.17 6.18 10.91
N THR A 1020 -14.30 5.23 10.53
CA THR A 1020 -14.61 4.30 9.43
C THR A 1020 -15.57 3.21 9.91
N ASN A 1021 -16.57 2.87 9.10
CA ASN A 1021 -17.69 1.96 9.44
C ASN A 1021 -17.28 0.51 9.81
N ASP A 1022 -15.98 0.19 9.71
CA ASP A 1022 -15.41 -1.14 9.96
C ASP A 1022 -14.55 -1.22 11.24
N SER A 1023 -14.32 -0.10 11.93
CA SER A 1023 -13.40 -0.05 13.08
C SER A 1023 -14.08 -0.15 14.45
N PHE A 1024 -13.41 -0.80 15.41
CA PHE A 1024 -13.77 -0.83 16.84
C PHE A 1024 -13.36 0.45 17.60
N PHE A 1025 -13.24 1.59 16.91
CA PHE A 1025 -13.04 2.88 17.59
C PHE A 1025 -14.42 3.42 17.99
N PHE A 1026 -14.67 3.48 19.29
CA PHE A 1026 -15.95 3.88 19.88
C PHE A 1026 -16.39 5.27 19.39
N ARG A 1027 -17.30 5.33 18.41
CA ARG A 1027 -18.30 6.41 18.20
C ARG A 1027 -19.33 6.14 17.09
N ASN A 1028 -20.57 6.52 17.41
CA ASN A 1028 -21.83 6.58 16.65
C ASN A 1028 -21.86 6.88 15.12
N GLU A 1029 -22.88 6.25 14.52
CA GLU A 1029 -23.68 6.50 13.29
C GLU A 1029 -23.29 5.87 11.92
N ASP A 1030 -24.18 4.95 11.51
CA ASP A 1030 -24.81 4.73 10.18
C ASP A 1030 -23.94 4.71 8.90
N ASN A 1031 -23.33 3.54 8.59
CA ASN A 1031 -23.43 2.83 7.28
C ASN A 1031 -22.48 1.61 7.19
N ARG A 1032 -22.91 0.43 7.65
CA ARG A 1032 -22.06 -0.78 7.74
C ARG A 1032 -21.96 -1.51 6.40
N VAL A 1033 -20.74 -1.73 5.88
CA VAL A 1033 -20.49 -2.54 4.68
C VAL A 1033 -19.35 -3.53 4.97
N VAL A 1034 -19.70 -4.76 5.33
CA VAL A 1034 -18.72 -5.84 5.55
C VAL A 1034 -18.38 -6.52 4.23
N ASN A 1035 -17.10 -6.52 3.84
CA ASN A 1035 -16.57 -7.26 2.69
C ASN A 1035 -16.44 -8.77 2.98
N ASN A 1036 -17.54 -9.45 3.28
CA ASN A 1036 -17.60 -10.91 3.22
C ASN A 1036 -18.51 -11.33 2.07
N SER A 1037 -18.08 -12.30 1.25
CA SER A 1037 -18.87 -12.84 0.14
C SER A 1037 -19.80 -13.98 0.57
N LEU A 1038 -19.64 -14.46 1.80
CA LEU A 1038 -20.48 -15.52 2.37
C LEU A 1038 -21.90 -15.01 2.65
N PRO A 1039 -22.95 -15.80 2.37
CA PRO A 1039 -24.28 -15.54 2.87
C PRO A 1039 -24.34 -15.71 4.39
N VAL A 1040 -24.78 -14.69 5.11
CA VAL A 1040 -24.89 -14.68 6.57
C VAL A 1040 -26.25 -14.14 7.00
N LEU A 1041 -26.87 -14.81 7.98
CA LEU A 1041 -28.06 -14.37 8.69
C LEU A 1041 -27.72 -14.18 10.17
N LYS A 1042 -28.03 -13.00 10.74
CA LYS A 1042 -28.01 -12.75 12.18
C LYS A 1042 -29.43 -12.61 12.72
N LEU A 1043 -29.77 -13.44 13.70
CA LEU A 1043 -31.08 -13.50 14.33
C LEU A 1043 -30.99 -12.88 15.73
N GLY A 1044 -31.85 -11.89 15.98
CA GLY A 1044 -31.99 -11.20 17.25
C GLY A 1044 -33.20 -11.67 18.05
N MET A 1045 -33.04 -11.74 19.37
CA MET A 1045 -34.10 -12.00 20.34
C MET A 1045 -34.13 -10.93 21.42
N ASP A 1046 -35.21 -10.15 21.45
CA ASP A 1046 -35.53 -9.28 22.59
C ASP A 1046 -36.36 -10.02 23.64
N TYR A 1047 -35.96 -9.93 24.91
CA TYR A 1047 -36.65 -10.52 26.05
C TYR A 1047 -36.56 -9.64 27.29
N SER A 1048 -37.45 -9.83 28.27
CA SER A 1048 -37.52 -9.01 29.48
C SER A 1048 -37.51 -9.89 30.74
N PRO A 1049 -36.33 -10.29 31.23
CA PRO A 1049 -36.23 -11.13 32.41
C PRO A 1049 -36.71 -10.41 33.69
N ILE A 1050 -36.72 -9.06 33.67
CA ILE A 1050 -37.15 -8.18 34.76
C ILE A 1050 -38.07 -7.09 34.19
N GLU A 1051 -39.07 -6.67 34.97
CA GLU A 1051 -40.01 -5.61 34.60
C GLU A 1051 -39.27 -4.29 34.26
N ASN A 1052 -39.54 -3.72 33.08
CA ASN A 1052 -38.91 -2.52 32.51
C ASN A 1052 -37.43 -2.64 32.08
N GLN A 1053 -36.91 -3.86 31.90
CA GLN A 1053 -35.59 -4.10 31.30
C GLN A 1053 -35.71 -5.07 30.12
N THR A 1054 -35.37 -4.62 28.92
CA THR A 1054 -35.30 -5.47 27.72
C THR A 1054 -33.84 -5.76 27.39
N PHE A 1055 -33.53 -7.04 27.19
CA PHE A 1055 -32.25 -7.57 26.71
C PHE A 1055 -32.40 -8.02 25.28
N HIS A 1056 -31.30 -7.96 24.54
CA HIS A 1056 -31.16 -8.40 23.17
C HIS A 1056 -30.03 -9.43 23.10
N ARG A 1057 -30.32 -10.62 22.56
CA ARG A 1057 -29.35 -11.67 22.23
C ARG A 1057 -29.30 -11.83 20.72
N GLN A 1058 -28.11 -11.88 20.16
CA GLN A 1058 -27.88 -12.15 18.75
C GLN A 1058 -27.18 -13.51 18.57
N ILE A 1059 -27.58 -14.27 17.56
CA ILE A 1059 -26.89 -15.46 17.07
C ILE A 1059 -26.73 -15.38 15.55
N ALA A 1060 -25.66 -15.95 15.00
CA ALA A 1060 -25.34 -15.82 13.58
C ALA A 1060 -25.21 -17.19 12.89
N VAL A 1061 -25.63 -17.30 11.64
CA VAL A 1061 -25.42 -18.48 10.82
C VAL A 1061 -24.90 -18.11 9.44
N SER A 1062 -23.88 -18.83 8.97
CA SER A 1062 -23.31 -18.71 7.62
C SER A 1062 -23.72 -19.91 6.76
N PHE A 1063 -23.86 -19.71 5.44
CA PHE A 1063 -24.34 -20.75 4.52
C PHE A 1063 -23.31 -21.10 3.45
N ILE A 1064 -22.80 -22.32 3.49
CA ILE A 1064 -21.71 -22.81 2.63
C ILE A 1064 -22.04 -24.22 2.16
N LYS A 1065 -21.87 -24.50 0.86
CA LYS A 1065 -22.31 -25.77 0.25
C LYS A 1065 -21.67 -27.01 0.89
N GLU A 1066 -20.44 -26.87 1.39
CA GLU A 1066 -19.63 -27.95 1.94
C GLU A 1066 -19.91 -28.23 3.43
N ASN A 1067 -20.57 -27.31 4.15
CA ASN A 1067 -20.88 -27.45 5.57
C ASN A 1067 -22.12 -28.33 5.81
N SER A 1068 -22.36 -28.68 7.08
CA SER A 1068 -23.43 -29.58 7.52
C SER A 1068 -24.08 -29.10 8.83
N PHE A 1069 -24.80 -29.99 9.52
CA PHE A 1069 -25.26 -29.77 10.90
C PHE A 1069 -24.34 -30.45 11.93
N SER A 1070 -23.19 -30.98 11.49
CA SER A 1070 -22.12 -31.44 12.37
C SER A 1070 -21.14 -30.30 12.60
N TYR A 1071 -20.35 -30.36 13.68
CA TYR A 1071 -19.33 -29.36 13.96
C TYR A 1071 -18.38 -29.12 12.77
N ASP A 1072 -18.44 -27.90 12.23
CA ASP A 1072 -17.63 -27.37 11.14
C ASP A 1072 -16.63 -26.35 11.68
N ARG A 1073 -15.39 -26.81 11.89
CA ARG A 1073 -14.30 -26.00 12.46
C ARG A 1073 -14.05 -24.74 11.62
N GLY A 1074 -13.95 -23.59 12.29
CA GLY A 1074 -13.83 -22.27 11.64
C GLY A 1074 -15.17 -21.56 11.42
N TYR A 1075 -16.28 -22.29 11.45
CA TYR A 1075 -17.62 -21.78 11.17
C TYR A 1075 -18.55 -21.90 12.38
N ASP A 1076 -18.32 -22.89 13.24
CA ASP A 1076 -19.06 -23.09 14.48
C ASP A 1076 -18.30 -22.56 15.70
N SER A 1077 -18.98 -21.77 16.53
CA SER A 1077 -18.46 -21.21 17.77
C SER A 1077 -19.43 -21.44 18.92
N GLU A 1078 -18.94 -22.12 19.97
CA GLU A 1078 -19.71 -22.38 21.17
C GLU A 1078 -20.03 -21.09 21.93
N MET A 1079 -21.16 -21.09 22.62
CA MET A 1079 -21.65 -19.97 23.40
C MET A 1079 -21.06 -19.95 24.81
N ALA A 1080 -20.26 -18.93 25.12
CA ALA A 1080 -19.52 -18.82 26.38
C ALA A 1080 -20.36 -18.26 27.56
N ASP A 1081 -21.48 -17.59 27.30
CA ASP A 1081 -22.28 -16.82 28.28
C ASP A 1081 -23.77 -17.20 28.30
N LYS A 1082 -24.09 -18.50 28.20
CA LYS A 1082 -25.48 -18.97 28.25
C LYS A 1082 -26.20 -18.57 29.55
N GLY A 1083 -27.26 -17.79 29.40
CA GLY A 1083 -28.14 -17.36 30.48
C GLY A 1083 -29.30 -18.33 30.76
N GLU A 1084 -30.11 -18.01 31.77
CA GLU A 1084 -31.33 -18.78 32.11
C GLU A 1084 -32.49 -18.53 31.12
N THR A 1085 -32.45 -17.43 30.38
CA THR A 1085 -33.33 -17.13 29.25
C THR A 1085 -32.43 -16.81 28.07
N ASP A 1086 -32.46 -17.64 27.03
CA ASP A 1086 -31.48 -17.54 25.95
C ASP A 1086 -31.92 -18.24 24.65
N ILE A 1087 -31.21 -17.95 23.55
CA ILE A 1087 -31.38 -18.56 22.22
C ILE A 1087 -30.01 -18.96 21.66
N TYR A 1088 -29.92 -20.14 21.03
CA TYR A 1088 -28.69 -20.67 20.44
C TYR A 1088 -29.00 -21.68 19.34
N TRP A 1089 -28.07 -21.86 18.40
CA TRP A 1089 -28.15 -22.93 17.42
C TRP A 1089 -27.91 -24.27 18.10
N LYS A 1090 -28.78 -25.25 17.77
CA LYS A 1090 -28.74 -26.59 18.36
C LYS A 1090 -29.07 -27.62 17.30
N PHE A 1091 -28.11 -28.50 17.01
CA PHE A 1091 -28.23 -29.46 15.93
C PHE A 1091 -28.45 -30.90 16.41
N PRO A 1092 -29.16 -31.74 15.64
CA PRO A 1092 -29.42 -33.12 16.04
C PRO A 1092 -28.12 -33.94 16.18
N GLY A 1093 -27.91 -34.51 17.37
CA GLY A 1093 -26.74 -35.35 17.64
C GLY A 1093 -25.51 -34.59 18.15
N ASP A 1094 -25.68 -33.29 18.44
CA ASP A 1094 -24.66 -32.42 19.02
C ASP A 1094 -25.11 -31.89 20.39
N ASP A 1095 -24.23 -32.01 21.40
CA ASP A 1095 -24.48 -31.57 22.77
C ASP A 1095 -24.01 -30.13 23.02
N SER A 1096 -23.28 -29.50 22.09
CA SER A 1096 -22.82 -28.11 22.19
C SER A 1096 -23.92 -27.10 21.85
N ASP A 1097 -23.81 -25.89 22.43
CA ASP A 1097 -24.74 -24.78 22.20
C ASP A 1097 -23.98 -23.68 21.45
N TYR A 1098 -24.41 -23.37 20.22
CA TYR A 1098 -23.64 -22.51 19.33
C TYR A 1098 -24.23 -21.09 19.21
N VAL A 1099 -23.36 -20.08 19.31
CA VAL A 1099 -23.71 -18.67 19.05
C VAL A 1099 -23.49 -18.30 17.59
N ILE A 1100 -22.48 -18.91 16.95
CA ILE A 1100 -22.24 -18.83 15.50
C ILE A 1100 -22.22 -20.25 14.95
N SER A 1101 -22.86 -20.48 13.81
CA SER A 1101 -22.73 -21.76 13.09
C SER A 1101 -22.55 -21.58 11.59
N GLY A 1102 -21.93 -22.55 10.92
CA GLY A 1102 -21.95 -22.66 9.46
C GLY A 1102 -22.68 -23.90 8.99
N VAL A 1103 -23.72 -23.73 8.17
CA VAL A 1103 -24.54 -24.82 7.67
C VAL A 1103 -24.51 -24.88 6.14
N GLN A 1104 -25.09 -25.94 5.56
CA GLN A 1104 -25.20 -26.12 4.11
C GLN A 1104 -25.83 -24.91 3.38
N ASN A 1105 -25.59 -24.80 2.06
CA ASN A 1105 -26.10 -23.69 1.25
C ASN A 1105 -27.63 -23.53 1.35
N ILE A 1106 -28.09 -22.29 1.18
CA ILE A 1106 -29.53 -21.99 1.14
C ILE A 1106 -30.19 -22.75 -0.01
N ASP A 1107 -31.25 -23.48 0.31
CA ASP A 1107 -32.20 -24.05 -0.64
C ASP A 1107 -33.63 -24.05 -0.06
N GLU A 1108 -34.62 -24.32 -0.89
CA GLU A 1108 -36.05 -24.32 -0.51
C GLU A 1108 -36.45 -25.40 0.51
N THR A 1109 -35.56 -26.35 0.81
CA THR A 1109 -35.78 -27.47 1.73
C THR A 1109 -35.02 -27.34 3.05
N LEU A 1110 -34.08 -26.39 3.13
CA LEU A 1110 -33.28 -26.14 4.31
C LEU A 1110 -34.14 -25.68 5.49
N GLU A 1111 -34.05 -26.41 6.60
CA GLU A 1111 -34.63 -26.03 7.89
C GLU A 1111 -33.52 -25.98 8.94
N VAL A 1112 -33.15 -24.79 9.40
CA VAL A 1112 -32.09 -24.61 10.40
C VAL A 1112 -32.72 -24.58 11.80
N PRO A 1113 -32.50 -25.61 12.65
CA PRO A 1113 -33.04 -25.63 14.01
C PRO A 1113 -32.29 -24.67 14.93
N PHE A 1114 -33.03 -24.05 15.85
CA PHE A 1114 -32.47 -23.42 17.03
C PHE A 1114 -33.27 -23.80 18.27
N GLU A 1115 -32.66 -23.66 19.44
CA GLU A 1115 -33.33 -23.89 20.71
C GLU A 1115 -33.51 -22.56 21.46
N LEU A 1116 -34.64 -22.44 22.14
CA LEU A 1116 -35.01 -21.28 22.93
C LEU A 1116 -35.36 -21.72 24.35
N VAL A 1117 -34.77 -21.06 25.35
CA VAL A 1117 -34.99 -21.33 26.77
C VAL A 1117 -35.56 -20.09 27.43
N LEU A 1118 -36.65 -20.24 28.18
CA LEU A 1118 -37.25 -19.17 28.97
C LEU A 1118 -37.33 -19.56 30.45
N LYS A 1119 -36.76 -18.73 31.32
CA LYS A 1119 -36.87 -18.90 32.78
C LYS A 1119 -38.29 -18.64 33.29
N ASN A 1120 -38.93 -17.59 32.78
CA ASN A 1120 -40.23 -17.10 33.20
C ASN A 1120 -41.16 -16.97 31.99
N ASP A 1121 -42.47 -17.11 32.23
CA ASP A 1121 -43.50 -16.82 31.24
C ASP A 1121 -43.39 -15.36 30.78
N GLN A 1122 -43.06 -15.14 29.52
CA GLN A 1122 -42.82 -13.80 28.99
C GLN A 1122 -43.14 -13.69 27.50
N SER A 1123 -43.22 -12.45 27.00
CA SER A 1123 -43.25 -12.21 25.57
C SER A 1123 -41.82 -11.95 25.09
N ILE A 1124 -41.45 -12.60 24.00
CA ILE A 1124 -40.19 -12.34 23.29
C ILE A 1124 -40.49 -11.72 21.93
N SER A 1125 -39.53 -10.97 21.39
CA SER A 1125 -39.54 -10.49 20.01
C SER A 1125 -38.39 -11.14 19.27
N LEU A 1126 -38.66 -11.80 18.15
CA LEU A 1126 -37.65 -12.32 17.23
C LEU A 1126 -37.59 -11.40 16.01
N ASN A 1127 -36.38 -11.05 15.58
CA ASN A 1127 -36.15 -10.19 14.42
C ASN A 1127 -34.86 -10.58 13.71
N ILE A 1128 -34.75 -10.20 12.43
CA ILE A 1128 -33.50 -10.27 11.69
C ILE A 1128 -32.71 -9.02 12.05
N ASP A 1129 -31.50 -9.21 12.59
CA ASP A 1129 -30.59 -8.09 12.86
C ASP A 1129 -29.80 -7.73 11.60
N GLU A 1130 -29.36 -8.75 10.85
CA GLU A 1130 -28.54 -8.57 9.65
C GLU A 1130 -28.78 -9.69 8.63
N LEU A 1131 -28.85 -9.31 7.36
CA LEU A 1131 -28.78 -10.20 6.21
C LEU A 1131 -27.64 -9.73 5.30
N GLN A 1132 -26.67 -10.60 5.07
CA GLN A 1132 -25.55 -10.35 4.18
C GLN A 1132 -25.57 -11.37 3.05
N ASN A 1133 -25.55 -10.92 1.80
CA ASN A 1133 -25.57 -11.77 0.59
C ASN A 1133 -26.69 -12.82 0.54
N ILE A 1134 -27.86 -12.53 1.13
CA ILE A 1134 -29.05 -13.38 1.09
C ILE A 1134 -30.17 -12.62 0.38
N SER A 1135 -30.68 -13.18 -0.72
CA SER A 1135 -31.78 -12.62 -1.52
C SER A 1135 -33.14 -13.29 -1.27
N HIS A 1136 -33.18 -14.31 -0.40
CA HIS A 1136 -34.40 -15.04 -0.06
C HIS A 1136 -35.12 -14.40 1.13
N ASP A 1137 -36.45 -14.46 1.13
CA ASP A 1137 -37.25 -14.19 2.33
C ASP A 1137 -36.95 -15.26 3.39
N VAL A 1138 -36.88 -14.83 4.65
CA VAL A 1138 -36.55 -15.66 5.80
C VAL A 1138 -37.79 -15.78 6.68
N PHE A 1139 -38.17 -17.02 6.97
CA PHE A 1139 -39.35 -17.34 7.76
C PHE A 1139 -38.98 -18.11 9.02
N LEU A 1140 -39.73 -17.90 10.09
CA LEU A 1140 -39.74 -18.76 11.26
C LEU A 1140 -40.87 -19.78 11.14
N ARG A 1141 -40.52 -21.06 11.04
CA ARG A 1141 -41.48 -22.17 11.08
C ARG A 1141 -41.70 -22.64 12.52
N ASP A 1142 -42.93 -22.53 13.01
CA ASP A 1142 -43.36 -23.12 14.27
C ASP A 1142 -44.01 -24.49 14.00
N LYS A 1143 -43.27 -25.58 14.24
CA LYS A 1143 -43.76 -26.95 13.98
C LYS A 1143 -44.87 -27.40 14.94
N GLU A 1144 -45.06 -26.73 16.07
CA GLU A 1144 -46.13 -27.05 17.00
C GLU A 1144 -47.47 -26.50 16.49
N THR A 1145 -47.48 -25.27 15.97
CA THR A 1145 -48.69 -24.62 15.45
C THR A 1145 -48.91 -24.84 13.95
N GLY A 1146 -47.85 -25.18 13.21
CA GLY A 1146 -47.85 -25.32 11.76
C GLY A 1146 -47.86 -23.98 11.01
N ILE A 1147 -47.52 -22.87 11.68
CA ILE A 1147 -47.53 -21.51 11.12
C ILE A 1147 -46.10 -21.10 10.78
N ASP A 1148 -45.92 -20.51 9.58
CA ASP A 1148 -44.69 -19.85 9.16
C ASP A 1148 -44.85 -18.33 9.32
N TYR A 1149 -43.91 -17.66 9.99
CA TYR A 1149 -43.91 -16.21 10.19
C TYR A 1149 -42.82 -15.57 9.34
N ASN A 1150 -43.16 -14.64 8.45
CA ASN A 1150 -42.18 -13.92 7.63
C ASN A 1150 -41.41 -12.91 8.48
N LEU A 1151 -40.16 -13.23 8.82
CA LEU A 1151 -39.27 -12.38 9.62
C LEU A 1151 -38.60 -11.27 8.80
N THR A 1152 -38.51 -11.43 7.47
CA THR A 1152 -38.04 -10.37 6.56
C THR A 1152 -39.00 -9.19 6.53
N ALA A 1153 -40.31 -9.45 6.64
CA ALA A 1153 -41.34 -8.41 6.57
C ALA A 1153 -41.52 -7.65 7.90
N ASN A 1154 -41.55 -8.36 9.03
CA ASN A 1154 -41.80 -7.76 10.35
C ASN A 1154 -41.13 -8.57 11.47
N SER A 1155 -40.86 -7.91 12.60
CA SER A 1155 -40.49 -8.61 13.84
C SER A 1155 -41.68 -9.41 14.40
N LEU A 1156 -41.39 -10.60 14.91
CA LEU A 1156 -42.38 -11.50 15.48
C LEU A 1156 -42.42 -11.38 16.99
N LYS A 1157 -43.55 -10.98 17.56
CA LYS A 1157 -43.80 -11.01 19.00
C LYS A 1157 -44.63 -12.22 19.38
N ILE A 1158 -44.07 -13.11 20.19
CA ILE A 1158 -44.75 -14.30 20.69
C ILE A 1158 -44.69 -14.37 22.22
N LYS A 1159 -45.80 -14.77 22.82
CA LYS A 1159 -45.86 -15.06 24.26
C LYS A 1159 -45.68 -16.56 24.45
N LEU A 1160 -44.71 -16.92 25.28
CA LEU A 1160 -44.32 -18.30 25.55
C LEU A 1160 -44.32 -18.53 27.07
N GLU A 1161 -44.68 -19.74 27.48
CA GLU A 1161 -44.54 -20.19 28.87
C GLU A 1161 -43.07 -20.49 29.18
N SER A 1162 -42.71 -20.50 30.46
CA SER A 1162 -41.38 -20.95 30.91
C SER A 1162 -41.10 -22.39 30.48
N GLY A 1163 -39.88 -22.65 30.01
CA GLY A 1163 -39.47 -23.95 29.51
C GLY A 1163 -38.40 -23.89 28.41
N THR A 1164 -38.05 -25.07 27.91
CA THR A 1164 -37.10 -25.25 26.79
C THR A 1164 -37.87 -25.70 25.55
N TYR A 1165 -37.71 -24.98 24.45
CA TYR A 1165 -38.41 -25.20 23.19
C TYR A 1165 -37.47 -25.86 22.16
N THR A 1166 -37.18 -27.13 22.36
CA THR A 1166 -36.40 -27.95 21.42
C THR A 1166 -37.27 -28.43 20.25
N ASN A 1167 -36.73 -28.45 19.02
CA ASN A 1167 -37.40 -28.98 17.82
C ASN A 1167 -38.75 -28.32 17.47
N ARG A 1168 -39.02 -27.11 17.95
CA ARG A 1168 -40.23 -26.36 17.62
C ARG A 1168 -40.00 -25.33 16.54
N PHE A 1169 -38.95 -24.52 16.70
CA PHE A 1169 -38.67 -23.37 15.87
C PHE A 1169 -37.52 -23.64 14.90
N TYR A 1170 -37.74 -23.28 13.63
CA TYR A 1170 -36.76 -23.47 12.56
C TYR A 1170 -36.73 -22.22 11.67
N ILE A 1171 -35.54 -21.83 11.21
CA ILE A 1171 -35.40 -20.87 10.13
C ILE A 1171 -35.53 -21.61 8.79
N VAL A 1172 -36.39 -21.09 7.90
CA VAL A 1172 -36.65 -21.65 6.57
C VAL A 1172 -36.68 -20.54 5.52
N PHE A 1173 -36.40 -20.89 4.26
CA PHE A 1173 -36.31 -19.95 3.13
C PHE A 1173 -37.47 -20.09 2.14
N LYS A 1174 -38.50 -20.84 2.53
CA LYS A 1174 -39.72 -21.05 1.75
C LYS A 1174 -40.92 -21.27 2.66
N GLU A 1175 -41.97 -20.49 2.42
CA GLU A 1175 -43.26 -20.62 3.10
C GLU A 1175 -43.95 -21.97 2.78
N SER A 1176 -44.56 -22.57 3.79
CA SER A 1176 -45.42 -23.73 3.67
C SER A 1176 -46.70 -23.36 2.92
N VAL A 1177 -46.94 -24.00 1.76
CA VAL A 1177 -48.11 -23.73 0.88
C VAL A 1177 -49.43 -24.33 1.42
N LEU A 1178 -49.54 -24.54 2.74
CA LEU A 1178 -50.75 -25.07 3.37
C LEU A 1178 -51.11 -24.30 4.64
N ALA A 1179 -51.49 -23.03 4.45
CA ALA A 1179 -52.41 -22.36 5.36
C ALA A 1179 -53.51 -21.71 4.52
N VAL A 1180 -54.68 -22.34 4.52
CA VAL A 1180 -55.91 -21.71 4.04
C VAL A 1180 -56.20 -20.55 4.99
N GLU A 1181 -55.95 -19.32 4.57
CA GLU A 1181 -56.57 -18.14 5.18
C GLU A 1181 -58.09 -18.15 4.93
N GLU A 1182 -58.81 -19.04 5.61
CA GLU A 1182 -60.24 -18.90 5.86
C GLU A 1182 -60.42 -18.84 7.38
N ASN A 1183 -60.58 -17.65 7.98
CA ASN A 1183 -61.51 -17.54 9.12
C ASN A 1183 -61.96 -16.17 9.65
N GLU A 1184 -61.69 -15.02 9.01
CA GLU A 1184 -62.30 -13.76 9.50
C GLU A 1184 -63.60 -13.39 8.73
N LEU A 1185 -63.68 -13.67 7.42
CA LEU A 1185 -64.84 -13.27 6.59
C LEU A 1185 -65.96 -14.34 6.54
N THR A 1186 -65.66 -15.63 6.58
CA THR A 1186 -66.64 -16.72 6.32
C THR A 1186 -67.78 -16.80 7.33
N ASN A 1187 -67.50 -16.43 8.59
CA ASN A 1187 -68.48 -16.37 9.69
C ASN A 1187 -69.15 -14.99 9.85
N SER A 1188 -68.69 -13.99 9.09
CA SER A 1188 -69.14 -12.60 9.19
C SER A 1188 -70.49 -12.32 8.51
N PHE A 1189 -70.93 -13.16 7.57
CA PHE A 1189 -72.20 -13.01 6.85
C PHE A 1189 -73.06 -14.27 6.93
N LEU A 1190 -74.32 -14.13 7.34
CA LEU A 1190 -75.30 -15.22 7.30
C LEU A 1190 -76.21 -15.04 6.07
N VAL A 1191 -76.13 -15.99 5.13
CA VAL A 1191 -76.95 -16.02 3.92
C VAL A 1191 -77.90 -17.21 3.98
N TYR A 1192 -79.20 -16.96 3.81
CA TYR A 1192 -80.19 -18.03 3.71
C TYR A 1192 -81.33 -17.65 2.77
N HIS A 1193 -81.99 -18.66 2.19
CA HIS A 1193 -83.06 -18.48 1.21
C HIS A 1193 -84.41 -18.90 1.80
N ASN A 1194 -85.36 -17.96 1.89
CA ASN A 1194 -86.74 -18.24 2.26
C ASN A 1194 -87.54 -18.63 1.01
N ARG A 1195 -87.69 -19.95 0.81
CA ARG A 1195 -88.34 -20.53 -0.38
C ARG A 1195 -89.83 -20.21 -0.48
N ASN A 1196 -90.52 -20.03 0.64
CA ASN A 1196 -91.96 -19.74 0.65
C ASN A 1196 -92.25 -18.30 0.20
N LEU A 1197 -91.35 -17.37 0.51
CA LEU A 1197 -91.46 -15.95 0.16
C LEU A 1197 -90.67 -15.57 -1.10
N LYS A 1198 -89.86 -16.49 -1.65
CA LYS A 1198 -88.92 -16.27 -2.76
C LYS A 1198 -88.00 -15.08 -2.49
N GLU A 1199 -87.24 -15.18 -1.39
CA GLU A 1199 -86.32 -14.13 -0.93
C GLU A 1199 -85.00 -14.72 -0.44
N VAL A 1200 -83.88 -14.18 -0.91
CA VAL A 1200 -82.56 -14.42 -0.30
C VAL A 1200 -82.29 -13.31 0.69
N ILE A 1201 -81.86 -13.72 1.87
CA ILE A 1201 -81.63 -12.84 3.00
C ILE A 1201 -80.16 -12.91 3.37
N ILE A 1202 -79.54 -11.75 3.49
CA ILE A 1202 -78.13 -11.57 3.85
C ILE A 1202 -78.07 -10.72 5.11
N LYS A 1203 -77.58 -11.31 6.21
CA LYS A 1203 -77.31 -10.59 7.46
C LYS A 1203 -75.82 -10.32 7.59
N ASN A 1204 -75.50 -9.05 7.82
CA ASN A 1204 -74.14 -8.57 8.02
C ASN A 1204 -73.82 -8.51 9.52
N ASN A 1205 -73.11 -9.50 10.02
CA ASN A 1205 -72.78 -9.60 11.44
C ASN A 1205 -71.42 -8.96 11.79
N SER A 1206 -70.64 -8.50 10.80
CA SER A 1206 -69.27 -8.00 10.98
C SER A 1206 -69.08 -6.49 10.89
N LYS A 1207 -70.18 -5.73 10.76
CA LYS A 1207 -70.19 -4.28 10.51
C LYS A 1207 -69.37 -3.85 9.27
N ALA A 1208 -69.04 -4.77 8.36
CA ALA A 1208 -68.31 -4.44 7.12
C ALA A 1208 -69.21 -3.67 6.15
N THR A 1209 -68.66 -2.75 5.36
CA THR A 1209 -69.42 -2.01 4.36
C THR A 1209 -69.57 -2.89 3.13
N ILE A 1210 -70.81 -3.22 2.75
CA ILE A 1210 -71.10 -3.99 1.53
C ILE A 1210 -71.18 -3.02 0.36
N ASN A 1211 -70.32 -3.21 -0.62
CA ASN A 1211 -70.25 -2.38 -1.82
C ASN A 1211 -71.16 -2.92 -2.92
N LYS A 1212 -71.27 -4.26 -3.03
CA LYS A 1212 -72.02 -4.91 -4.11
C LYS A 1212 -72.43 -6.33 -3.72
N VAL A 1213 -73.64 -6.73 -4.12
CA VAL A 1213 -74.12 -8.12 -4.00
C VAL A 1213 -74.57 -8.62 -5.36
N THR A 1214 -74.06 -9.78 -5.77
CA THR A 1214 -74.35 -10.37 -7.08
C THR A 1214 -74.75 -11.83 -6.95
N ILE A 1215 -75.84 -12.24 -7.61
CA ILE A 1215 -76.27 -13.65 -7.70
C ILE A 1215 -75.89 -14.20 -9.08
N TYR A 1216 -75.14 -15.28 -9.08
CA TYR A 1216 -74.74 -16.05 -10.26
C TYR A 1216 -75.45 -17.40 -10.31
N ASN A 1217 -75.71 -17.92 -11.51
CA ASN A 1217 -76.01 -19.33 -11.68
C ASN A 1217 -74.72 -20.18 -11.58
N VAL A 1218 -74.86 -21.52 -11.51
CA VAL A 1218 -73.71 -22.44 -11.43
C VAL A 1218 -72.77 -22.42 -12.64
N LEU A 1219 -73.16 -21.79 -13.76
CA LEU A 1219 -72.31 -21.58 -14.93
C LEU A 1219 -71.55 -20.24 -14.88
N GLY A 1220 -71.63 -19.50 -13.76
CA GLY A 1220 -70.98 -18.21 -13.59
C GLY A 1220 -71.69 -17.04 -14.27
N GLN A 1221 -72.90 -17.25 -14.81
CA GLN A 1221 -73.67 -16.16 -15.45
C GLN A 1221 -74.38 -15.33 -14.39
N LYS A 1222 -74.24 -14.01 -14.48
CA LYS A 1222 -74.85 -13.02 -13.59
C LYS A 1222 -76.37 -12.94 -13.79
N ILE A 1223 -77.13 -13.09 -12.71
CA ILE A 1223 -78.60 -13.13 -12.74
C ILE A 1223 -79.22 -11.91 -12.06
N VAL A 1224 -78.67 -11.50 -10.90
CA VAL A 1224 -79.10 -10.31 -10.16
C VAL A 1224 -77.85 -9.60 -9.65
N GLN A 1225 -77.81 -8.26 -9.71
CA GLN A 1225 -76.79 -7.44 -9.06
C GLN A 1225 -77.47 -6.28 -8.34
N VAL A 1226 -76.99 -5.97 -7.14
CA VAL A 1226 -77.41 -4.82 -6.34
C VAL A 1226 -76.16 -4.11 -5.84
N ASP A 1227 -76.06 -2.83 -6.15
CA ASP A 1227 -74.99 -1.89 -5.77
C ASP A 1227 -75.59 -0.59 -5.15
N ASP A 1228 -76.88 -0.59 -4.84
CA ASP A 1228 -77.58 0.53 -4.21
C ASP A 1228 -77.23 0.63 -2.71
N VAL A 1229 -76.55 1.71 -2.35
CA VAL A 1229 -76.03 1.98 -1.01
C VAL A 1229 -77.14 2.07 0.06
N GLU A 1230 -78.35 2.55 -0.27
CA GLU A 1230 -79.47 2.59 0.68
C GLU A 1230 -80.01 1.18 0.99
N VAL A 1231 -79.90 0.25 0.04
CA VAL A 1231 -80.29 -1.15 0.23
C VAL A 1231 -79.21 -1.92 0.98
N LEU A 1232 -77.94 -1.70 0.61
CA LEU A 1232 -76.79 -2.46 1.12
C LEU A 1232 -76.30 -2.01 2.50
N SER A 1233 -76.69 -0.83 2.98
CA SER A 1233 -76.40 -0.34 4.33
C SER A 1233 -77.34 -0.89 5.41
N LYS A 1234 -78.37 -1.66 5.03
CA LYS A 1234 -79.32 -2.26 5.98
C LYS A 1234 -78.68 -3.43 6.72
N PRO A 1235 -79.01 -3.64 8.01
CA PRO A 1235 -78.48 -4.77 8.80
C PRO A 1235 -78.93 -6.14 8.25
N GLU A 1236 -80.06 -6.19 7.54
CA GLU A 1236 -80.56 -7.36 6.83
C GLU A 1236 -81.00 -6.94 5.42
N ILE A 1237 -80.32 -7.50 4.42
CA ILE A 1237 -80.57 -7.24 2.99
C ILE A 1237 -81.47 -8.36 2.47
N ILE A 1238 -82.60 -7.98 1.88
CA ILE A 1238 -83.58 -8.93 1.34
C ILE A 1238 -83.66 -8.74 -0.17
N LEU A 1239 -83.30 -9.78 -0.92
CA LEU A 1239 -83.34 -9.82 -2.38
C LEU A 1239 -84.47 -10.74 -2.85
N LYS A 1240 -85.43 -10.19 -3.61
CA LYS A 1240 -86.53 -10.97 -4.19
C LYS A 1240 -86.00 -11.89 -5.29
N THR A 1241 -86.22 -13.20 -5.14
CA THR A 1241 -85.82 -14.26 -6.09
C THR A 1241 -86.98 -14.77 -6.95
N THR A 1242 -88.02 -13.96 -7.14
CA THR A 1242 -89.26 -14.37 -7.83
C THR A 1242 -89.05 -14.87 -9.25
N GLN A 1243 -87.96 -14.46 -9.91
CA GLN A 1243 -87.57 -14.86 -11.26
C GLN A 1243 -86.57 -16.03 -11.33
N LEU A 1244 -86.06 -16.52 -10.20
CA LEU A 1244 -85.10 -17.62 -10.16
C LEU A 1244 -85.81 -18.98 -10.32
N LYS A 1245 -85.19 -19.90 -11.06
CA LYS A 1245 -85.66 -21.29 -11.21
C LYS A 1245 -85.20 -22.11 -10.00
N GLN A 1246 -85.78 -23.29 -9.74
CA GLN A 1246 -85.42 -24.12 -8.58
C GLN A 1246 -84.12 -24.91 -8.83
N VAL A 1247 -82.99 -24.21 -8.80
CA VAL A 1247 -81.62 -24.73 -8.97
C VAL A 1247 -80.66 -24.01 -8.03
N VAL A 1248 -79.41 -24.47 -7.93
CA VAL A 1248 -78.39 -23.85 -7.07
C VAL A 1248 -77.94 -22.51 -7.67
N TYR A 1249 -77.77 -21.51 -6.82
CA TYR A 1249 -77.17 -20.22 -7.17
C TYR A 1249 -76.05 -19.86 -6.19
N ILE A 1250 -75.15 -18.99 -6.62
CA ILE A 1250 -74.05 -18.46 -5.80
C ILE A 1250 -74.32 -16.97 -5.60
N VAL A 1251 -74.42 -16.51 -4.35
CA VAL A 1251 -74.37 -15.09 -4.04
C VAL A 1251 -72.93 -14.71 -3.71
N ASN A 1252 -72.40 -13.71 -4.42
CA ASN A 1252 -71.14 -13.05 -4.12
C ASN A 1252 -71.43 -11.69 -3.46
N ILE A 1253 -70.76 -11.40 -2.34
CA ILE A 1253 -70.88 -10.18 -1.53
C ILE A 1253 -69.50 -9.54 -1.51
N GLU A 1254 -69.37 -8.40 -2.16
CA GLU A 1254 -68.13 -7.61 -2.20
C GLU A 1254 -68.19 -6.52 -1.14
N THR A 1255 -67.16 -6.45 -0.31
CA THR A 1255 -67.08 -5.54 0.83
C THR A 1255 -65.80 -4.72 0.78
N ASN A 1256 -65.70 -3.70 1.64
CA ASN A 1256 -64.46 -2.96 1.83
C ASN A 1256 -63.31 -3.80 2.46
N LYS A 1257 -63.57 -5.06 2.85
CA LYS A 1257 -62.61 -5.98 3.46
C LYS A 1257 -62.31 -7.23 2.61
N GLY A 1258 -62.89 -7.34 1.40
CA GLY A 1258 -62.76 -8.50 0.53
C GLY A 1258 -64.10 -9.02 -0.01
N GLU A 1259 -64.04 -10.09 -0.82
CA GLU A 1259 -65.21 -10.74 -1.43
C GLU A 1259 -65.58 -12.05 -0.73
N ILE A 1260 -66.88 -12.36 -0.66
CA ILE A 1260 -67.38 -13.62 -0.13
C ILE A 1260 -68.45 -14.23 -1.00
N SER A 1261 -68.35 -15.54 -1.24
CA SER A 1261 -69.33 -16.29 -2.03
C SER A 1261 -70.01 -17.38 -1.21
N LYS A 1262 -71.36 -17.40 -1.19
CA LYS A 1262 -72.16 -18.47 -0.57
C LYS A 1262 -73.16 -19.09 -1.55
N LYS A 1263 -73.31 -20.41 -1.48
CA LYS A 1263 -74.31 -21.15 -2.28
C LYS A 1263 -75.67 -21.13 -1.59
N PHE A 1264 -76.75 -20.94 -2.35
CA PHE A 1264 -78.12 -21.11 -1.86
C PHE A 1264 -78.99 -21.85 -2.89
N PHE A 1265 -80.12 -22.40 -2.41
CA PHE A 1265 -80.98 -23.34 -3.14
C PHE A 1265 -82.45 -22.92 -3.14
#